data_AF-A0A1W6LJL5-F1
#
_entry.id   AF-A0A1W6LJL5-F1
#
_cell.length_a   1.000
_cell.length_b   1.000
_cell.length_c   1.000
_cell.angle_alpha   90.00
_cell.angle_beta   90.00
_cell.angle_gamma   90.00
#
_symmetry.space_group_name_H-M   'P 1'
#
loop_
_entity.id
_entity.type
_entity.pdbx_description
1 polymer ?
#
loop_
_entity_poly.entity_id
_entity_poly.type
_entity_poly.pdbx_seq_one_letter_code
_entity_poly.pdbx_strand_id
1 'polypeptide(L)'
;MLKGLNRNWAILLAVLLLFCFVSYASAEYDRSYSPLKNGGAEHGLSCWDTEACKAKEYIPNSGERCFTLNVQENSRAEMRSDLINIRRSEKFCVDFSLKAQSDFNNTASLYLVLRSFGLQGENVLSVEKRKLTAKKGSWKQGNEEFTAHNKAYFVDVQFEVRSHGKESGSILLDNIALYREIDYSPLYGEIKSISKGDSLITFPMQRRSKGAVSIAVQSLQGVTARTEGPKIWIDTGDDTFLDYLKKEFSVSLDRSYENDFPRLLKAMKKHTSGSYVLYDLDYKPSISAANTMAGLRDAVAVDKSLEQTALKAGYKLAADVSRKDCEWVYNNFRDEINEEAIIVHTNDMRRHPSVFHMKDFAPAMKALNWWHSDEELSRRVYRSMEPVSPVYGWQDGTTSDEGLTVKLHSEEGLFQMPSDWMLNLSVHASTGPAMKDEKFTQKISREKPDSEQGVHYVTFIMSDMDNILTEIGPDSFYSEDKFYANQHRGEFPMSWGMAPSLVELSPAGVDMWYDAATENDAFVGYCGLGYFYPYHAPYMQTHSQRLDEFLERADLRTLLLIDRIMPDSRLTQDYYDKIKYFTSIDRLRGFFFMEYVKYAPYNGKILWFDGKPMVCARFDFRDEKFYSAVRSTPEELAGSINELPTNPSIPDSYTFVTVHAWSRGMDDIRNTIKKLDSDVRVVNAEDFIELIRLNVEH
;
A
#
# COMPACT_ATOMS: atom_id res chain seq x y z
N MET A 1 -46.53 -43.24 9.32
CA MET A 1 -45.58 -44.20 8.74
C MET A 1 -44.19 -43.61 8.80
N LEU A 2 -43.49 -43.80 9.91
CA LEU A 2 -42.07 -43.49 10.07
C LEU A 2 -41.39 -44.82 10.40
N LYS A 3 -40.93 -45.54 9.37
CA LYS A 3 -40.00 -46.66 9.50
C LYS A 3 -39.26 -46.80 8.17
N GLY A 4 -37.94 -46.59 8.18
CA GLY A 4 -37.07 -47.26 7.20
C GLY A 4 -36.06 -46.42 6.42
N LEU A 5 -35.76 -45.17 6.75
CA LEU A 5 -34.57 -44.52 6.19
C LEU A 5 -33.36 -44.68 7.12
N ASN A 6 -32.43 -45.47 6.62
CA ASN A 6 -31.23 -45.97 7.28
C ASN A 6 -30.31 -44.80 7.64
N ARG A 7 -29.89 -44.73 8.91
CA ARG A 7 -29.04 -43.65 9.48
C ARG A 7 -27.71 -43.48 8.71
N ASN A 8 -27.28 -44.51 7.99
CA ASN A 8 -26.11 -44.48 7.12
C ASN A 8 -26.32 -43.67 5.83
N TRP A 9 -27.54 -43.53 5.30
CA TRP A 9 -27.79 -42.71 4.10
C TRP A 9 -27.85 -41.22 4.41
N ALA A 10 -28.31 -40.82 5.59
CA ALA A 10 -28.27 -39.43 6.03
C ALA A 10 -26.83 -38.96 6.29
N ILE A 11 -25.96 -39.83 6.80
CA ILE A 11 -24.53 -39.55 6.96
C ILE A 11 -23.84 -39.56 5.59
N LEU A 12 -24.20 -40.46 4.66
CA LEU A 12 -23.66 -40.43 3.29
C LEU A 12 -24.08 -39.16 2.53
N LEU A 13 -25.33 -38.70 2.67
CA LEU A 13 -25.79 -37.44 2.06
C LEU A 13 -25.12 -36.22 2.71
N ALA A 14 -24.91 -36.22 4.03
CA ALA A 14 -24.18 -35.14 4.70
C ALA A 14 -22.69 -35.12 4.30
N VAL A 15 -22.06 -36.29 4.13
CA VAL A 15 -20.68 -36.39 3.62
C VAL A 15 -20.60 -36.05 2.13
N LEU A 16 -21.59 -36.42 1.31
CA LEU A 16 -21.66 -36.02 -0.11
C LEU A 16 -22.00 -34.54 -0.29
N LEU A 17 -22.75 -33.92 0.62
CA LEU A 17 -22.99 -32.46 0.66
C LEU A 17 -21.79 -31.69 1.27
N LEU A 18 -20.95 -32.33 2.08
CA LEU A 18 -19.65 -31.79 2.52
C LEU A 18 -18.55 -31.94 1.44
N PHE A 19 -18.75 -32.81 0.44
CA PHE A 19 -17.82 -33.01 -0.69
C PHE A 19 -18.26 -32.34 -2.01
N CYS A 20 -19.37 -31.60 -2.01
CA CYS A 20 -19.82 -30.83 -3.17
C CYS A 20 -19.89 -29.35 -2.81
N PHE A 21 -19.15 -28.54 -3.57
CA PHE A 21 -18.92 -27.10 -3.44
C PHE A 21 -17.81 -26.66 -2.49
N VAL A 22 -16.62 -27.27 -2.61
CA VAL A 22 -15.45 -26.38 -2.78
C VAL A 22 -15.58 -25.85 -4.19
N SER A 23 -16.32 -24.75 -4.34
CA SER A 23 -16.12 -23.89 -5.50
C SER A 23 -14.69 -23.42 -5.37
N TYR A 24 -13.75 -24.06 -6.08
CA TYR A 24 -12.47 -23.43 -6.35
C TYR A 24 -12.84 -22.17 -7.12
N ALA A 25 -12.96 -21.04 -6.42
CA ALA A 25 -13.02 -19.75 -7.09
C ALA A 25 -11.80 -19.71 -8.01
N SER A 26 -12.02 -19.50 -9.30
CA SER A 26 -10.91 -19.26 -10.23
C SER A 26 -10.10 -18.09 -9.68
N ALA A 27 -8.78 -18.20 -9.69
CA ALA A 27 -7.90 -17.10 -9.34
C ALA A 27 -8.30 -15.85 -10.15
N GLU A 28 -8.41 -14.72 -9.48
CA GLU A 28 -8.58 -13.43 -10.16
C GLU A 28 -7.20 -12.87 -10.49
N TYR A 29 -7.07 -12.21 -11.65
CA TYR A 29 -5.80 -11.68 -12.13
C TYR A 29 -5.89 -10.18 -12.36
N ASP A 30 -4.85 -9.43 -11.96
CA ASP A 30 -4.78 -7.99 -12.15
C ASP A 30 -4.59 -7.68 -13.64
N ARG A 31 -5.65 -7.21 -14.31
CA ARG A 31 -5.65 -6.84 -15.73
C ARG A 31 -5.27 -5.38 -15.97
N SER A 32 -4.93 -4.63 -14.92
CA SER A 32 -4.56 -3.21 -15.04
C SER A 32 -3.14 -3.00 -15.53
N TYR A 33 -2.26 -4.00 -15.37
CA TYR A 33 -0.85 -3.89 -15.72
C TYR A 33 -0.27 -5.22 -16.16
N SER A 34 0.54 -5.20 -17.23
CA SER A 34 1.36 -6.33 -17.64
C SER A 34 2.84 -5.96 -17.51
N PRO A 35 3.64 -6.70 -16.72
CA PRO A 35 5.09 -6.49 -16.65
C PRO A 35 5.81 -6.96 -17.92
N LEU A 36 5.13 -7.76 -18.77
CA LEU A 36 5.64 -8.14 -20.08
C LEU A 36 5.61 -6.93 -21.02
N LYS A 37 6.77 -6.55 -21.55
CA LYS A 37 6.95 -5.38 -22.42
C LYS A 37 6.76 -5.73 -23.89
N ASN A 38 6.23 -4.77 -24.67
CA ASN A 38 6.10 -4.87 -26.12
C ASN A 38 5.30 -6.12 -26.59
N GLY A 39 4.19 -6.44 -25.92
CA GLY A 39 3.35 -7.60 -26.25
C GLY A 39 2.65 -7.55 -27.61
N GLY A 40 2.51 -6.36 -28.19
CA GLY A 40 1.87 -6.12 -29.50
C GLY A 40 2.85 -5.81 -30.64
N ALA A 41 4.16 -6.00 -30.47
CA ALA A 41 5.19 -5.73 -31.49
C ALA A 41 5.27 -4.29 -32.02
N GLU A 42 4.61 -3.32 -31.38
CA GLU A 42 4.61 -1.91 -31.79
C GLU A 42 6.03 -1.33 -31.78
N HIS A 43 6.88 -1.81 -30.87
CA HIS A 43 8.30 -1.47 -30.81
C HIS A 43 9.20 -2.51 -31.51
N GLY A 44 8.68 -3.23 -32.50
CA GLY A 44 9.42 -4.25 -33.22
C GLY A 44 9.70 -5.48 -32.34
N LEU A 45 10.94 -5.97 -32.35
CA LEU A 45 11.38 -7.14 -31.55
C LEU A 45 11.98 -6.75 -30.18
N SER A 46 11.93 -5.48 -29.78
CA SER A 46 12.48 -5.05 -28.49
C SER A 46 11.86 -5.81 -27.31
N CYS A 47 12.67 -6.14 -26.30
CA CYS A 47 12.32 -6.96 -25.13
C CYS A 47 12.04 -8.45 -25.43
N TRP A 48 12.39 -8.91 -26.64
CA TRP A 48 12.29 -10.31 -27.04
C TRP A 48 13.61 -10.81 -27.64
N ASP A 49 14.14 -11.91 -27.11
CA ASP A 49 15.18 -12.71 -27.78
C ASP A 49 14.51 -13.66 -28.77
N THR A 50 15.00 -13.74 -30.01
CA THR A 50 14.26 -14.39 -31.09
C THR A 50 15.11 -15.24 -32.02
N GLU A 51 14.51 -16.33 -32.50
CA GLU A 51 15.03 -17.20 -33.55
C GLU A 51 13.95 -17.30 -34.64
N ALA A 52 14.25 -16.88 -35.86
CA ALA A 52 13.32 -16.89 -37.00
C ALA A 52 11.97 -16.15 -36.77
N CYS A 53 11.97 -15.13 -35.90
CA CYS A 53 10.83 -14.22 -35.67
C CYS A 53 11.07 -12.85 -36.36
N LYS A 54 9.99 -12.18 -36.76
CA LYS A 54 10.00 -10.80 -37.25
C LYS A 54 8.77 -10.04 -36.76
N ALA A 55 8.90 -8.73 -36.52
CA ALA A 55 7.73 -7.86 -36.40
C ALA A 55 7.21 -7.49 -37.80
N LYS A 56 5.89 -7.46 -37.97
CA LYS A 56 5.23 -7.25 -39.27
C LYS A 56 4.06 -6.30 -39.11
N GLU A 57 3.92 -5.34 -40.02
CA GLU A 57 2.75 -4.47 -40.11
C GLU A 57 1.50 -5.27 -40.50
N TYR A 58 0.42 -5.09 -39.74
CA TYR A 58 -0.83 -5.84 -39.91
C TYR A 58 -1.98 -5.10 -39.22
N ILE A 59 -3.12 -4.89 -39.88
CA ILE A 59 -4.38 -4.50 -39.20
C ILE A 59 -5.58 -5.17 -39.91
N PRO A 60 -6.58 -5.74 -39.19
CA PRO A 60 -7.61 -4.92 -38.54
C PRO A 60 -7.86 -5.20 -37.03
N ASN A 61 -8.04 -4.10 -36.26
CA ASN A 61 -8.72 -3.90 -34.95
C ASN A 61 -7.98 -4.01 -33.58
N SER A 62 -6.69 -3.66 -33.42
CA SER A 62 -6.16 -3.24 -32.09
C SER A 62 -4.71 -2.69 -32.04
N GLY A 63 -3.92 -2.82 -33.10
CA GLY A 63 -2.51 -2.37 -33.17
C GLY A 63 -2.02 -2.33 -34.62
N GLU A 64 -0.91 -1.65 -34.89
CA GLU A 64 -0.34 -1.49 -36.24
C GLU A 64 0.55 -2.69 -36.63
N ARG A 65 0.99 -3.49 -35.64
CA ARG A 65 1.98 -4.56 -35.82
C ARG A 65 1.64 -5.85 -35.09
N CYS A 66 2.28 -6.95 -35.50
CA CYS A 66 2.25 -8.24 -34.81
C CYS A 66 3.59 -8.97 -35.00
N PHE A 67 3.85 -10.00 -34.18
CA PHE A 67 4.97 -10.89 -34.36
C PHE A 67 4.66 -11.98 -35.37
N THR A 68 5.64 -12.38 -36.18
CA THR A 68 5.55 -13.51 -37.13
C THR A 68 6.69 -14.48 -36.86
N LEU A 69 6.36 -15.66 -36.34
CA LEU A 69 7.29 -16.79 -36.19
C LEU A 69 7.27 -17.61 -37.48
N ASN A 70 8.38 -17.61 -38.22
CA ASN A 70 8.50 -18.31 -39.51
C ASN A 70 9.32 -19.58 -39.33
N VAL A 71 8.68 -20.75 -39.43
CA VAL A 71 9.38 -22.03 -39.35
C VAL A 71 9.62 -22.59 -40.75
N GLN A 72 10.84 -23.05 -41.02
CA GLN A 72 11.23 -23.78 -42.22
C GLN A 72 11.31 -25.30 -41.95
N GLU A 73 11.51 -26.10 -43.00
CA GLU A 73 11.71 -27.55 -42.90
C GLU A 73 12.79 -27.91 -41.86
N ASN A 74 12.45 -28.82 -40.94
CA ASN A 74 13.32 -29.32 -39.87
C ASN A 74 13.99 -28.20 -39.02
N SER A 75 13.29 -27.08 -38.84
CA SER A 75 13.80 -25.93 -38.08
C SER A 75 12.87 -25.54 -36.93
N ARG A 76 13.29 -24.50 -36.21
CA ARG A 76 12.59 -23.93 -35.06
C ARG A 76 12.43 -22.43 -35.27
N ALA A 77 11.31 -21.90 -34.80
CA ALA A 77 11.15 -20.47 -34.53
C ALA A 77 10.85 -20.28 -33.05
N GLU A 78 11.49 -19.30 -32.41
CA GLU A 78 11.32 -18.97 -30.99
C GLU A 78 11.20 -17.46 -30.83
N MET A 79 10.39 -17.06 -29.85
CA MET A 79 10.41 -15.72 -29.29
C MET A 79 10.32 -15.84 -27.77
N ARG A 80 11.25 -15.21 -27.03
CA ARG A 80 11.38 -15.30 -25.58
C ARG A 80 11.49 -13.93 -24.94
N SER A 81 10.71 -13.66 -23.89
CA SER A 81 10.72 -12.38 -23.19
C SER A 81 12.00 -12.16 -22.39
N ASP A 82 12.24 -10.90 -21.99
CA ASP A 82 13.10 -10.60 -20.85
C ASP A 82 12.59 -11.30 -19.56
N LEU A 83 13.45 -11.38 -18.54
CA LEU A 83 13.06 -11.88 -17.22
C LEU A 83 12.05 -10.94 -16.55
N ILE A 84 11.02 -11.52 -15.96
CA ILE A 84 9.93 -10.84 -15.26
C ILE A 84 9.97 -11.26 -13.79
N ASN A 85 9.99 -10.30 -12.87
CA ASN A 85 9.91 -10.58 -11.42
C ASN A 85 8.59 -11.26 -11.07
N ILE A 86 8.63 -12.28 -10.21
CA ILE A 86 7.46 -13.06 -9.78
C ILE A 86 7.67 -13.58 -8.34
N ARG A 87 6.59 -13.81 -7.57
CA ARG A 87 6.69 -14.46 -6.25
C ARG A 87 7.04 -15.93 -6.40
N ARG A 88 7.64 -16.46 -5.36
CA ARG A 88 7.72 -17.90 -5.15
C ARG A 88 6.30 -18.47 -5.08
N SER A 89 6.00 -19.47 -5.90
CA SER A 89 4.68 -20.11 -5.95
C SER A 89 3.51 -19.20 -6.39
N GLU A 90 3.79 -18.02 -6.95
CA GLU A 90 2.76 -17.15 -7.47
C GLU A 90 2.00 -17.78 -8.63
N LYS A 91 0.67 -17.63 -8.68
CA LYS A 91 -0.09 -17.90 -9.89
C LYS A 91 -0.17 -16.66 -10.76
N PHE A 92 -0.13 -16.87 -12.06
CA PHE A 92 -0.30 -15.82 -13.05
C PHE A 92 -0.86 -16.44 -14.33
N CYS A 93 -1.40 -15.61 -15.21
CA CYS A 93 -1.86 -16.05 -16.52
C CYS A 93 -1.16 -15.28 -17.63
N VAL A 94 -1.03 -15.93 -18.79
CA VAL A 94 -0.54 -15.31 -20.02
C VAL A 94 -1.67 -15.26 -21.03
N ASP A 95 -2.10 -14.05 -21.38
CA ASP A 95 -3.01 -13.79 -22.50
C ASP A 95 -2.22 -13.60 -23.78
N PHE A 96 -2.79 -14.04 -24.89
CA PHE A 96 -2.22 -13.85 -26.22
C PHE A 96 -3.28 -14.01 -27.31
N SER A 97 -3.04 -13.38 -28.45
CA SER A 97 -3.75 -13.63 -29.70
C SER A 97 -2.84 -14.38 -30.66
N LEU A 98 -3.37 -15.41 -31.33
CA LEU A 98 -2.60 -16.17 -32.33
C LEU A 98 -3.39 -16.49 -33.60
N LYS A 99 -2.69 -16.57 -34.73
CA LYS A 99 -3.26 -16.90 -36.05
C LYS A 99 -2.28 -17.70 -36.89
N ALA A 100 -2.73 -18.84 -37.41
CA ALA A 100 -1.96 -19.57 -38.41
C ALA A 100 -2.14 -18.94 -39.79
N GLN A 101 -1.04 -18.69 -40.49
CA GLN A 101 -1.08 -18.25 -41.88
C GLN A 101 -1.46 -19.40 -42.82
N SER A 102 -1.81 -19.08 -44.07
CA SER A 102 -2.29 -20.08 -45.04
C SER A 102 -1.27 -21.16 -45.37
N ASP A 103 0.02 -20.79 -45.32
CA ASP A 103 1.18 -21.64 -45.49
C ASP A 103 1.43 -22.58 -44.28
N PHE A 104 0.84 -22.31 -43.12
CA PHE A 104 1.09 -23.10 -41.90
C PHE A 104 0.51 -24.52 -42.00
N ASN A 105 1.34 -25.54 -41.81
CA ASN A 105 0.89 -26.93 -41.76
C ASN A 105 0.40 -27.32 -40.35
N ASN A 106 -0.71 -28.06 -40.24
CA ASN A 106 -1.36 -28.41 -38.96
C ASN A 106 -0.58 -29.43 -38.11
N THR A 107 0.54 -29.95 -38.62
CA THR A 107 1.41 -30.95 -37.98
C THR A 107 2.60 -30.34 -37.24
N ALA A 108 2.96 -29.08 -37.52
CA ALA A 108 3.94 -28.33 -36.73
C ALA A 108 3.42 -28.14 -35.30
N SER A 109 4.32 -28.23 -34.32
CA SER A 109 3.94 -28.07 -32.91
C SER A 109 4.24 -26.66 -32.42
N LEU A 110 3.20 -25.95 -31.99
CA LEU A 110 3.27 -24.64 -31.34
C LEU A 110 3.15 -24.83 -29.82
N TYR A 111 4.07 -24.24 -29.07
CA TYR A 111 4.09 -24.29 -27.62
C TYR A 111 4.17 -22.89 -27.03
N LEU A 112 3.46 -22.69 -25.92
CA LEU A 112 3.78 -21.69 -24.91
C LEU A 112 4.68 -22.37 -23.87
N VAL A 113 5.82 -21.78 -23.59
CA VAL A 113 6.81 -22.29 -22.65
C VAL A 113 7.01 -21.25 -21.56
N LEU A 114 6.94 -21.71 -20.32
CA LEU A 114 7.31 -20.92 -19.15
C LEU A 114 8.58 -21.49 -18.54
N ARG A 115 9.54 -20.63 -18.22
CA ARG A 115 10.70 -21.01 -17.41
C ARG A 115 10.72 -20.21 -16.12
N SER A 116 10.93 -20.89 -15.00
CA SER A 116 11.17 -20.24 -13.69
C SER A 116 12.67 -20.19 -13.39
N PHE A 117 13.15 -19.10 -12.81
CA PHE A 117 14.56 -18.88 -12.49
C PHE A 117 14.78 -18.55 -11.02
N GLY A 118 15.92 -18.98 -10.49
CA GLY A 118 16.36 -18.62 -9.14
C GLY A 118 16.78 -17.16 -9.00
N LEU A 119 17.27 -16.81 -7.81
CA LEU A 119 17.54 -15.42 -7.38
C LEU A 119 18.49 -14.62 -8.29
N GLN A 120 19.44 -15.26 -8.97
CA GLN A 120 20.34 -14.55 -9.89
C GLN A 120 19.75 -14.38 -11.30
N GLY A 121 18.60 -14.98 -11.62
CA GLY A 121 18.04 -14.99 -12.97
C GLY A 121 18.78 -15.88 -13.97
N GLU A 122 19.84 -16.59 -13.55
CA GLU A 122 20.68 -17.39 -14.46
C GLU A 122 20.28 -18.87 -14.49
N ASN A 123 19.92 -19.43 -13.33
CA ASN A 123 19.64 -20.85 -13.18
C ASN A 123 18.14 -21.15 -13.38
N VAL A 124 17.82 -21.91 -14.43
CA VAL A 124 16.46 -22.42 -14.69
C VAL A 124 16.11 -23.48 -13.64
N LEU A 125 15.04 -23.24 -12.88
CA LEU A 125 14.52 -24.13 -11.84
C LEU A 125 13.47 -25.09 -12.38
N SER A 126 12.62 -24.63 -13.30
CA SER A 126 11.59 -25.44 -13.95
C SER A 126 11.29 -24.93 -15.36
N VAL A 127 10.79 -25.83 -16.20
CA VAL A 127 10.29 -25.54 -17.54
C VAL A 127 8.93 -26.22 -17.70
N GLU A 128 7.91 -25.43 -17.98
CA GLU A 128 6.56 -25.92 -18.24
C GLU A 128 6.18 -25.61 -19.70
N LYS A 129 5.60 -26.59 -20.40
CA LYS A 129 5.22 -26.45 -21.81
C LYS A 129 3.72 -26.74 -21.99
N ARG A 130 3.01 -25.80 -22.64
CA ARG A 130 1.61 -25.93 -23.05
C ARG A 130 1.52 -25.98 -24.56
N LYS A 131 0.89 -27.03 -25.10
CA LYS A 131 0.69 -27.15 -26.54
C LYS A 131 -0.48 -26.27 -26.95
N LEU A 132 -0.24 -25.32 -27.86
CA LEU A 132 -1.26 -24.43 -28.38
C LEU A 132 -1.83 -24.94 -29.71
N THR A 133 -3.04 -24.47 -30.05
CA THR A 133 -3.67 -24.75 -31.34
C THR A 133 -4.08 -23.45 -32.01
N ALA A 134 -3.54 -23.22 -33.21
CA ALA A 134 -3.83 -22.08 -34.06
C ALA A 134 -4.87 -22.38 -35.12
N LYS A 135 -5.74 -21.40 -35.43
CA LYS A 135 -6.71 -21.50 -36.53
C LYS A 135 -6.16 -20.79 -37.77
N LYS A 136 -6.27 -21.43 -38.93
CA LYS A 136 -5.85 -20.84 -40.21
C LYS A 136 -6.73 -19.64 -40.56
N GLY A 137 -6.09 -18.54 -40.94
CA GLY A 137 -6.77 -17.36 -41.49
C GLY A 137 -7.50 -16.47 -40.48
N SER A 138 -7.74 -16.93 -39.25
CA SER A 138 -8.46 -16.17 -38.22
C SER A 138 -7.69 -16.10 -36.90
N TRP A 139 -7.74 -14.95 -36.24
CA TRP A 139 -7.22 -14.77 -34.88
C TRP A 139 -8.04 -15.57 -33.87
N LYS A 140 -7.34 -16.11 -32.87
CA LYS A 140 -7.90 -16.77 -31.70
C LYS A 140 -7.23 -16.19 -30.46
N GLN A 141 -8.05 -15.72 -29.52
CA GLN A 141 -7.62 -15.36 -28.16
C GLN A 141 -7.30 -16.64 -27.39
N GLY A 142 -6.20 -16.63 -26.65
CA GLY A 142 -5.76 -17.69 -25.74
C GLY A 142 -5.39 -17.10 -24.38
N ASN A 143 -5.56 -17.93 -23.37
CA ASN A 143 -5.18 -17.66 -21.98
C ASN A 143 -4.67 -18.99 -21.41
N GLU A 144 -3.50 -18.94 -20.78
CA GLU A 144 -2.93 -20.10 -20.10
C GLU A 144 -2.48 -19.68 -18.70
N GLU A 145 -2.89 -20.47 -17.70
CA GLU A 145 -2.54 -20.25 -16.29
C GLU A 145 -1.30 -21.06 -15.91
N PHE A 146 -0.46 -20.45 -15.08
CA PHE A 146 0.78 -21.03 -14.59
C PHE A 146 0.94 -20.78 -13.09
N THR A 147 1.83 -21.55 -12.47
CA THR A 147 2.33 -21.31 -11.12
C THR A 147 3.85 -21.30 -11.15
N ALA A 148 4.45 -20.23 -10.65
CA ALA A 148 5.91 -20.12 -10.56
C ALA A 148 6.48 -21.20 -9.64
N HIS A 149 7.72 -21.63 -9.89
CA HIS A 149 8.40 -22.55 -8.98
C HIS A 149 8.51 -21.94 -7.56
N ASN A 150 8.44 -22.74 -6.50
CA ASN A 150 8.48 -22.28 -5.09
C ASN A 150 9.81 -21.65 -4.62
N LYS A 151 10.75 -21.48 -5.54
CA LYS A 151 12.06 -20.84 -5.35
C LYS A 151 12.37 -19.84 -6.47
N ALA A 152 11.37 -19.57 -7.32
CA ALA A 152 11.51 -18.65 -8.42
C ALA A 152 11.47 -17.21 -7.90
N TYR A 153 12.30 -16.37 -8.50
CA TYR A 153 12.23 -14.90 -8.39
C TYR A 153 11.94 -14.25 -9.74
N PHE A 154 12.16 -15.00 -10.81
CA PHE A 154 11.87 -14.54 -12.16
C PHE A 154 11.24 -15.65 -12.99
N VAL A 155 10.48 -15.23 -14.00
CA VAL A 155 10.04 -16.08 -15.11
C VAL A 155 10.39 -15.45 -16.46
N ASP A 156 10.48 -16.28 -17.49
CA ASP A 156 10.32 -15.82 -18.87
C ASP A 156 9.20 -16.59 -19.57
N VAL A 157 8.60 -15.94 -20.56
CA VAL A 157 7.55 -16.48 -21.42
C VAL A 157 8.11 -16.67 -22.82
N GLN A 158 7.87 -17.84 -23.42
CA GLN A 158 8.33 -18.16 -24.77
C GLN A 158 7.24 -18.74 -25.64
N PHE A 159 7.25 -18.35 -26.90
CA PHE A 159 6.48 -19.01 -27.95
C PHE A 159 7.43 -19.77 -28.86
N GLU A 160 7.18 -21.07 -29.05
CA GLU A 160 8.06 -21.97 -29.79
C GLU A 160 7.27 -22.72 -30.86
N VAL A 161 7.73 -22.64 -32.11
CA VAL A 161 7.20 -23.44 -33.23
C VAL A 161 8.28 -24.42 -33.69
N ARG A 162 7.96 -25.71 -33.72
CA ARG A 162 8.83 -26.76 -34.27
C ARG A 162 8.19 -27.45 -35.47
N SER A 163 8.94 -27.55 -36.56
CA SER A 163 8.60 -28.33 -37.75
C SER A 163 9.29 -29.70 -37.72
N HIS A 164 8.58 -30.74 -38.14
CA HIS A 164 9.14 -32.08 -38.32
C HIS A 164 8.92 -32.52 -39.78
N GLY A 165 9.99 -32.61 -40.57
CA GLY A 165 9.93 -32.92 -42.00
C GLY A 165 9.81 -31.68 -42.89
N LYS A 166 9.24 -31.87 -44.10
CA LYS A 166 9.19 -30.87 -45.21
C LYS A 166 8.25 -29.67 -44.97
N GLU A 167 7.94 -29.37 -43.73
CA GLU A 167 6.86 -28.46 -43.37
C GLU A 167 7.44 -27.07 -43.10
N SER A 168 6.87 -26.07 -43.74
CA SER A 168 7.13 -24.66 -43.45
C SER A 168 5.81 -23.98 -43.08
N GLY A 169 5.90 -22.82 -42.45
CA GLY A 169 4.70 -22.09 -42.07
C GLY A 169 4.97 -20.91 -41.16
N SER A 170 3.96 -20.05 -41.05
CA SER A 170 4.05 -18.84 -40.24
C SER A 170 2.93 -18.77 -39.20
N ILE A 171 3.28 -18.50 -37.95
CA ILE A 171 2.33 -18.14 -36.89
C ILE A 171 2.44 -16.65 -36.62
N LEU A 172 1.30 -15.97 -36.58
CA LEU A 172 1.20 -14.61 -36.07
C LEU A 172 0.85 -14.64 -34.58
N LEU A 173 1.50 -13.79 -33.79
CA LEU A 173 1.23 -13.56 -32.37
C LEU A 173 1.05 -12.07 -32.11
N ASP A 174 0.13 -11.74 -31.21
CA ASP A 174 -0.19 -10.36 -30.84
C ASP A 174 -0.83 -10.33 -29.44
N ASN A 175 -1.03 -9.15 -28.87
CA ASN A 175 -1.70 -8.91 -27.58
C ASN A 175 -1.18 -9.83 -26.46
N ILE A 176 0.14 -10.04 -26.41
CA ILE A 176 0.75 -10.89 -25.38
C ILE A 176 0.84 -10.10 -24.08
N ALA A 177 0.23 -10.60 -23.02
CA ALA A 177 0.27 -9.98 -21.71
C ALA A 177 0.40 -11.02 -20.61
N LEU A 178 1.13 -10.68 -19.54
CA LEU A 178 1.22 -11.47 -18.32
C LEU A 178 0.45 -10.74 -17.23
N TYR A 179 -0.41 -11.44 -16.51
CA TYR A 179 -1.19 -10.86 -15.41
C TYR A 179 -1.05 -11.70 -14.16
N ARG A 180 -0.79 -11.03 -13.04
CA ARG A 180 -0.48 -11.63 -11.74
C ARG A 180 -1.77 -11.92 -10.98
N GLU A 181 -1.80 -13.01 -10.20
CA GLU A 181 -2.94 -13.30 -9.32
C GLU A 181 -3.12 -12.15 -8.33
N ILE A 182 -4.37 -11.75 -8.12
CA ILE A 182 -4.70 -10.80 -7.07
C ILE A 182 -4.68 -11.57 -5.75
N ASP A 183 -3.58 -11.43 -5.04
CA ASP A 183 -3.33 -12.07 -3.76
C ASP A 183 -2.55 -11.11 -2.86
N TYR A 184 -3.01 -10.94 -1.62
CA TYR A 184 -2.38 -10.07 -0.64
C TYR A 184 -2.62 -10.58 0.77
N SER A 185 -1.57 -10.50 1.59
CA SER A 185 -1.65 -10.79 3.01
C SER A 185 -2.01 -9.53 3.82
N PRO A 186 -2.59 -9.69 5.02
CA PRO A 186 -2.84 -8.56 5.91
C PRO A 186 -1.58 -7.75 6.24
N LEU A 187 -1.71 -6.44 6.41
CA LEU A 187 -0.60 -5.50 6.67
C LEU A 187 0.12 -5.77 7.99
N TYR A 188 -0.52 -6.46 8.94
CA TYR A 188 0.08 -6.90 10.20
C TYR A 188 0.88 -8.21 10.08
N GLY A 189 0.87 -8.88 8.92
CA GLY A 189 1.64 -10.10 8.64
C GLY A 189 1.43 -11.19 9.69
N GLU A 190 2.53 -11.68 10.27
CA GLU A 190 2.54 -12.72 11.31
C GLU A 190 2.45 -12.19 12.75
N ILE A 191 2.17 -10.88 12.94
CA ILE A 191 2.01 -10.31 14.29
C ILE A 191 0.85 -11.00 15.00
N LYS A 192 1.08 -11.41 16.25
CA LYS A 192 0.07 -12.08 17.06
C LYS A 192 -0.87 -11.08 17.72
N SER A 193 -2.11 -11.50 17.88
CA SER A 193 -3.17 -10.71 18.50
C SER A 193 -2.85 -10.35 19.95
N ILE A 194 -3.11 -9.08 20.31
CA ILE A 194 -3.26 -8.69 21.70
C ILE A 194 -4.53 -9.31 22.28
N SER A 195 -4.42 -9.86 23.47
CA SER A 195 -5.50 -10.55 24.16
C SER A 195 -5.99 -9.76 25.37
N LYS A 196 -7.26 -9.99 25.71
CA LYS A 196 -7.85 -9.38 26.90
C LYS A 196 -7.10 -9.84 28.16
N GLY A 197 -6.65 -8.89 28.98
CA GLY A 197 -5.89 -9.15 30.20
C GLY A 197 -4.38 -9.36 29.99
N ASP A 198 -3.85 -9.09 28.79
CA ASP A 198 -2.41 -9.09 28.56
C ASP A 198 -1.70 -8.07 29.46
N SER A 199 -0.44 -8.39 29.83
CA SER A 199 0.42 -7.49 30.59
C SER A 199 1.61 -7.05 29.74
N LEU A 200 1.79 -5.75 29.60
CA LEU A 200 2.91 -5.15 28.86
C LEU A 200 3.96 -4.62 29.83
N ILE A 201 5.22 -4.98 29.60
CA ILE A 201 6.37 -4.38 30.29
C ILE A 201 6.58 -2.99 29.72
N THR A 202 6.58 -1.97 30.56
CA THR A 202 6.88 -0.60 30.11
C THR A 202 8.37 -0.33 30.12
N PHE A 203 8.82 0.42 29.11
CA PHE A 203 10.18 0.94 29.10
C PHE A 203 10.21 2.34 28.47
N PRO A 204 10.80 3.35 29.11
CA PRO A 204 10.76 4.71 28.60
C PRO A 204 11.62 4.86 27.33
N MET A 205 11.12 5.63 26.36
CA MET A 205 11.89 6.02 25.18
C MET A 205 13.08 6.88 25.60
N GLN A 206 14.31 6.45 25.28
CA GLN A 206 15.52 7.20 25.66
C GLN A 206 15.98 8.10 24.52
N ARG A 207 16.01 9.43 24.75
CA ARG A 207 16.45 10.45 23.77
C ARG A 207 17.99 10.63 23.77
N ARG A 208 18.55 10.96 22.60
CA ARG A 208 19.94 11.44 22.35
C ARG A 208 21.08 10.47 22.73
N SER A 209 21.46 10.37 24.01
CA SER A 209 22.72 9.73 24.44
C SER A 209 22.64 8.22 24.71
N LYS A 210 21.45 7.62 24.55
CA LYS A 210 21.20 6.18 24.76
C LYS A 210 20.39 5.51 23.64
N GLY A 211 20.49 6.02 22.41
CA GLY A 211 19.75 5.49 21.25
C GLY A 211 19.96 3.99 21.00
N ALA A 212 21.10 3.44 21.43
CA ALA A 212 21.38 2.00 21.42
C ALA A 212 20.39 1.17 22.25
N VAL A 213 20.00 1.65 23.43
CA VAL A 213 19.03 0.96 24.30
C VAL A 213 17.65 0.99 23.64
N SER A 214 17.25 2.14 23.10
CA SER A 214 15.96 2.29 22.41
C SER A 214 15.83 1.35 21.21
N ILE A 215 16.88 1.20 20.39
CA ILE A 215 16.91 0.24 19.27
C ILE A 215 16.77 -1.20 19.80
N ALA A 216 17.53 -1.55 20.85
CA ALA A 216 17.48 -2.89 21.41
C ALA A 216 16.08 -3.25 21.95
N VAL A 217 15.46 -2.35 22.72
CA VAL A 217 14.12 -2.58 23.31
C VAL A 217 13.03 -2.66 22.23
N GLN A 218 13.06 -1.78 21.23
CA GLN A 218 12.14 -1.86 20.09
C GLN A 218 12.34 -3.17 19.30
N SER A 219 13.58 -3.61 19.06
CA SER A 219 13.80 -4.87 18.35
C SER A 219 13.26 -6.08 19.13
N LEU A 220 13.34 -6.07 20.46
CA LEU A 220 12.68 -7.07 21.31
C LEU A 220 11.16 -7.00 21.20
N GLN A 221 10.59 -5.79 21.21
CA GLN A 221 9.16 -5.57 21.05
C GLN A 221 8.67 -6.19 19.72
N GLY A 222 9.35 -5.89 18.62
CA GLY A 222 9.04 -6.42 17.31
C GLY A 222 9.11 -7.94 17.23
N VAL A 223 10.24 -8.53 17.65
CA VAL A 223 10.41 -10.00 17.65
C VAL A 223 9.30 -10.66 18.45
N THR A 224 9.02 -10.17 19.67
CA THR A 224 8.03 -10.79 20.54
C THR A 224 6.61 -10.63 20.03
N ALA A 225 6.25 -9.49 19.43
CA ALA A 225 4.95 -9.28 18.80
C ALA A 225 4.61 -10.38 17.78
N ARG A 226 5.60 -10.84 16.99
CA ARG A 226 5.44 -11.98 16.08
C ARG A 226 5.51 -13.33 16.81
N THR A 227 6.50 -13.57 17.66
CA THR A 227 6.77 -14.92 18.17
C THR A 227 5.87 -15.33 19.34
N GLU A 228 5.39 -14.40 20.15
CA GLU A 228 4.63 -14.66 21.38
C GLU A 228 3.45 -13.70 21.64
N GLY A 229 3.31 -12.63 20.85
CA GLY A 229 2.37 -11.53 21.11
C GLY A 229 3.05 -10.34 21.77
N PRO A 230 2.37 -9.17 21.81
CA PRO A 230 2.97 -7.94 22.34
C PRO A 230 3.37 -8.13 23.81
N LYS A 231 4.62 -7.78 24.15
CA LYS A 231 5.16 -7.87 25.53
C LYS A 231 5.69 -6.56 26.07
N ILE A 232 6.04 -5.62 25.21
CA ILE A 232 6.71 -4.38 25.59
C ILE A 232 5.87 -3.21 25.10
N TRP A 233 5.74 -2.18 25.93
CA TRP A 233 5.25 -0.86 25.57
C TRP A 233 6.38 0.16 25.75
N ILE A 234 6.71 0.89 24.68
CA ILE A 234 7.62 2.03 24.75
C ILE A 234 6.85 3.22 25.28
N ASP A 235 7.20 3.66 26.48
CA ASP A 235 6.55 4.79 27.15
C ASP A 235 7.14 6.12 26.67
N THR A 236 6.29 6.95 26.07
CA THR A 236 6.61 8.31 25.61
C THR A 236 6.06 9.40 26.54
N GLY A 237 5.25 9.03 27.53
CA GLY A 237 4.46 9.94 28.36
C GLY A 237 3.06 10.26 27.80
N ASP A 238 2.73 9.77 26.60
CA ASP A 238 1.38 9.83 26.05
C ASP A 238 0.65 8.50 26.31
N ASP A 239 -0.37 8.57 27.18
CA ASP A 239 -1.17 7.42 27.60
C ASP A 239 -2.41 7.20 26.70
N THR A 240 -2.64 8.01 25.65
CA THR A 240 -3.88 8.03 24.85
C THR A 240 -4.29 6.64 24.32
N PHE A 241 -3.44 5.99 23.51
CA PHE A 241 -3.73 4.65 22.99
C PHE A 241 -3.70 3.59 24.09
N LEU A 242 -2.83 3.77 25.07
CA LEU A 242 -2.69 2.85 26.19
C LEU A 242 -3.97 2.83 27.06
N ASP A 243 -4.61 3.96 27.27
CA ASP A 243 -5.86 4.06 28.02
C ASP A 243 -7.01 3.34 27.31
N TYR A 244 -7.04 3.39 25.98
CA TYR A 244 -7.93 2.55 25.19
C TYR A 244 -7.63 1.06 25.40
N LEU A 245 -6.36 0.63 25.34
CA LEU A 245 -5.98 -0.76 25.62
C LEU A 245 -6.35 -1.21 27.04
N LYS A 246 -6.18 -0.34 28.04
CA LYS A 246 -6.60 -0.62 29.44
C LYS A 246 -8.13 -0.77 29.53
N LYS A 247 -8.89 0.05 28.82
CA LYS A 247 -10.36 0.05 28.84
C LYS A 247 -10.92 -1.17 28.09
N GLU A 248 -10.58 -1.32 26.82
CA GLU A 248 -11.21 -2.32 25.93
C GLU A 248 -10.57 -3.70 26.03
N PHE A 249 -9.24 -3.75 26.17
CA PHE A 249 -8.48 -5.00 26.28
C PHE A 249 -8.09 -5.34 27.71
N SER A 250 -8.44 -4.53 28.72
CA SER A 250 -8.07 -4.79 30.12
C SER A 250 -6.56 -5.02 30.31
N VAL A 251 -5.73 -4.36 29.50
CA VAL A 251 -4.28 -4.50 29.54
C VAL A 251 -3.70 -3.94 30.84
N SER A 252 -2.78 -4.66 31.47
CA SER A 252 -2.03 -4.17 32.63
C SER A 252 -0.60 -3.79 32.26
N LEU A 253 0.01 -2.91 33.07
CA LEU A 253 1.40 -2.50 32.89
C LEU A 253 2.30 -3.04 33.99
N ASP A 254 3.43 -3.62 33.59
CA ASP A 254 4.54 -3.94 34.48
C ASP A 254 5.64 -2.88 34.34
N ARG A 255 5.65 -1.95 35.29
CA ARG A 255 6.62 -0.87 35.40
C ARG A 255 7.91 -1.27 36.14
N SER A 256 8.06 -2.53 36.56
CA SER A 256 9.19 -2.98 37.41
C SER A 256 10.55 -3.03 36.72
N TYR A 257 10.58 -2.79 35.40
CA TYR A 257 11.77 -2.78 34.55
C TYR A 257 12.15 -1.38 34.06
N GLU A 258 11.36 -0.35 34.42
CA GLU A 258 11.61 1.03 34.00
C GLU A 258 13.01 1.45 34.45
N ASN A 259 13.87 1.76 33.47
CA ASN A 259 15.28 2.14 33.64
C ASN A 259 16.28 1.02 33.97
N ASP A 260 15.90 -0.25 33.96
CA ASP A 260 16.80 -1.40 34.17
C ASP A 260 16.90 -2.29 32.92
N PHE A 261 17.62 -1.80 31.92
CA PHE A 261 17.85 -2.51 30.66
C PHE A 261 18.48 -3.91 30.83
N PRO A 262 19.52 -4.12 31.68
CA PRO A 262 20.06 -5.46 31.92
C PRO A 262 19.01 -6.44 32.48
N ARG A 263 18.16 -6.00 33.41
CA ARG A 263 17.09 -6.83 33.96
C ARG A 263 16.01 -7.12 32.92
N LEU A 264 15.66 -6.13 32.10
CA LEU A 264 14.72 -6.31 30.97
C LEU A 264 15.26 -7.37 30.00
N LEU A 265 16.51 -7.27 29.56
CA LEU A 265 17.14 -8.28 28.70
C LEU A 265 17.02 -9.67 29.29
N LYS A 266 17.35 -9.84 30.58
CA LYS A 266 17.26 -11.15 31.24
C LYS A 266 15.83 -11.70 31.26
N ALA A 267 14.82 -10.85 31.43
CA ALA A 267 13.42 -11.23 31.40
C ALA A 267 12.94 -11.60 29.98
N MET A 268 13.37 -10.83 28.97
CA MET A 268 12.96 -11.03 27.58
C MET A 268 13.66 -12.20 26.88
N LYS A 269 14.80 -12.67 27.42
CA LYS A 269 15.58 -13.75 26.81
C LYS A 269 14.79 -15.02 26.49
N LYS A 270 13.84 -15.40 27.35
CA LYS A 270 13.01 -16.61 27.16
C LYS A 270 11.93 -16.43 26.08
N HIS A 271 11.65 -15.19 25.68
CA HIS A 271 10.64 -14.81 24.71
C HIS A 271 11.23 -14.57 23.30
N THR A 272 12.55 -14.71 23.16
CA THR A 272 13.29 -14.60 21.90
C THR A 272 14.20 -15.81 21.72
N SER A 273 15.04 -15.84 20.67
CA SER A 273 16.03 -16.92 20.49
C SER A 273 17.14 -16.93 21.56
N GLY A 274 17.14 -15.96 22.48
CA GLY A 274 18.22 -15.76 23.45
C GLY A 274 19.55 -15.38 22.81
N SER A 275 19.51 -14.83 21.59
CA SER A 275 20.68 -14.38 20.83
C SER A 275 20.60 -12.90 20.46
N TYR A 276 21.72 -12.28 20.11
CA TYR A 276 21.82 -10.88 19.71
C TYR A 276 22.52 -10.72 18.36
N VAL A 277 22.14 -9.67 17.63
CA VAL A 277 22.83 -9.21 16.42
C VAL A 277 23.68 -8.00 16.80
N LEU A 278 24.98 -8.08 16.60
CA LEU A 278 25.92 -7.01 16.92
C LEU A 278 25.97 -5.99 15.79
N TYR A 279 25.82 -4.72 16.11
CA TYR A 279 25.96 -3.60 15.17
C TYR A 279 26.78 -2.45 15.77
N ASP A 280 27.06 -1.43 14.98
CA ASP A 280 27.93 -0.31 15.38
C ASP A 280 27.28 1.02 14.99
N LEU A 281 26.81 1.79 15.97
CA LEU A 281 26.24 3.11 15.76
C LEU A 281 27.20 4.09 15.08
N ASP A 282 28.52 3.91 15.24
CA ASP A 282 29.51 4.73 14.53
C ASP A 282 29.60 4.36 13.04
N TYR A 283 29.19 3.14 12.67
CA TYR A 283 28.97 2.71 11.29
C TYR A 283 27.47 2.63 10.98
N LYS A 284 26.88 3.81 10.76
CA LYS A 284 25.44 4.05 10.50
C LYS A 284 24.75 2.99 9.61
N PRO A 285 25.31 2.54 8.48
CA PRO A 285 24.64 1.53 7.64
C PRO A 285 24.31 0.22 8.37
N SER A 286 25.05 -0.12 9.42
CA SER A 286 24.78 -1.32 10.22
C SER A 286 23.46 -1.28 10.99
N ILE A 287 22.85 -0.10 11.20
CA ILE A 287 21.53 0.00 11.83
C ILE A 287 20.47 -0.70 10.98
N SER A 288 20.47 -0.44 9.66
CA SER A 288 19.53 -1.07 8.72
C SER A 288 19.78 -2.58 8.64
N ALA A 289 21.05 -3.00 8.58
CA ALA A 289 21.41 -4.41 8.60
C ALA A 289 20.93 -5.12 9.88
N ALA A 290 21.17 -4.51 11.04
CA ALA A 290 20.83 -5.07 12.35
C ALA A 290 19.33 -5.19 12.56
N ASN A 291 18.56 -4.19 12.14
CA ASN A 291 17.11 -4.18 12.31
C ASN A 291 16.45 -5.30 11.47
N THR A 292 16.93 -5.52 10.25
CA THR A 292 16.48 -6.66 9.42
C THR A 292 16.88 -7.99 10.07
N MET A 293 18.16 -8.15 10.41
CA MET A 293 18.70 -9.39 10.96
C MET A 293 18.12 -9.76 12.33
N ALA A 294 17.70 -8.78 13.14
CA ALA A 294 16.98 -9.02 14.39
C ALA A 294 15.69 -9.82 14.15
N GLY A 295 14.93 -9.46 13.11
CA GLY A 295 13.75 -10.21 12.68
C GLY A 295 14.09 -11.60 12.16
N LEU A 296 15.10 -11.73 11.30
CA LEU A 296 15.50 -13.00 10.67
C LEU A 296 16.12 -14.02 11.65
N ARG A 297 16.62 -13.57 12.81
CA ARG A 297 17.29 -14.42 13.80
C ARG A 297 16.53 -14.50 15.13
N ASP A 298 15.32 -13.95 15.18
CA ASP A 298 14.52 -13.79 16.40
C ASP A 298 15.38 -13.23 17.56
N ALA A 299 16.22 -12.25 17.26
CA ALA A 299 17.32 -11.79 18.10
C ALA A 299 17.18 -10.29 18.41
N VAL A 300 17.81 -9.86 19.51
CA VAL A 300 17.88 -8.42 19.85
C VAL A 300 19.00 -7.73 19.07
N ALA A 301 18.75 -6.55 18.51
CA ALA A 301 19.80 -5.71 17.93
C ALA A 301 20.58 -5.00 19.05
N VAL A 302 21.90 -5.19 19.11
CA VAL A 302 22.75 -4.70 20.18
C VAL A 302 23.95 -3.94 19.60
N ASP A 303 24.10 -2.68 19.99
CA ASP A 303 25.27 -1.88 19.63
C ASP A 303 26.52 -2.38 20.38
N LYS A 304 27.71 -2.17 19.81
CA LYS A 304 29.00 -2.49 20.45
C LYS A 304 29.12 -1.99 21.89
N SER A 305 28.59 -0.81 22.21
CA SER A 305 28.62 -0.27 23.57
C SER A 305 27.79 -1.09 24.58
N LEU A 306 26.85 -1.91 24.12
CA LEU A 306 25.94 -2.72 24.94
C LEU A 306 26.25 -4.22 24.91
N GLU A 307 27.24 -4.68 24.14
CA GLU A 307 27.54 -6.11 23.96
C GLU A 307 27.81 -6.83 25.29
N GLN A 308 28.64 -6.24 26.15
CA GLN A 308 28.94 -6.82 27.46
C GLN A 308 27.70 -6.96 28.35
N THR A 309 26.72 -6.07 28.20
CA THR A 309 25.44 -6.16 28.89
C THR A 309 24.63 -7.36 28.39
N ALA A 310 24.56 -7.56 27.07
CA ALA A 310 23.88 -8.71 26.47
C ALA A 310 24.53 -10.05 26.88
N LEU A 311 25.87 -10.13 26.84
CA LEU A 311 26.62 -11.31 27.28
C LEU A 311 26.38 -11.65 28.76
N LYS A 312 26.36 -10.64 29.64
CA LYS A 312 26.05 -10.82 31.08
C LYS A 312 24.60 -11.23 31.33
N ALA A 313 23.66 -10.79 30.48
CA ALA A 313 22.28 -11.28 30.47
C ALA A 313 22.16 -12.72 29.89
N GLY A 314 23.27 -13.27 29.36
CA GLY A 314 23.40 -14.63 28.87
C GLY A 314 23.01 -14.81 27.41
N TYR A 315 22.94 -13.74 26.63
CA TYR A 315 22.68 -13.82 25.19
C TYR A 315 23.92 -14.33 24.43
N LYS A 316 23.70 -14.97 23.28
CA LYS A 316 24.75 -15.44 22.37
C LYS A 316 24.78 -14.61 21.09
N LEU A 317 25.96 -14.40 20.49
CA LEU A 317 26.06 -13.71 19.22
C LEU A 317 25.45 -14.57 18.10
N ALA A 318 24.43 -14.05 17.41
CA ALA A 318 23.81 -14.68 16.25
C ALA A 318 24.49 -14.25 14.94
N ALA A 319 24.77 -12.95 14.81
CA ALA A 319 25.45 -12.37 13.65
C ALA A 319 26.17 -11.07 14.06
N ASP A 320 27.33 -10.82 13.45
CA ASP A 320 28.01 -9.52 13.52
C ASP A 320 27.81 -8.79 12.19
N VAL A 321 27.04 -7.71 12.24
CA VAL A 321 26.76 -6.83 11.10
C VAL A 321 27.36 -5.44 11.30
N SER A 322 28.28 -5.27 12.26
CA SER A 322 28.87 -3.97 12.61
C SER A 322 29.65 -3.28 11.49
N ARG A 323 29.88 -3.97 10.37
CA ARG A 323 30.52 -3.47 9.14
C ARG A 323 29.74 -3.86 7.88
N LYS A 324 28.43 -4.12 8.02
CA LYS A 324 27.53 -4.51 6.93
C LYS A 324 26.41 -3.48 6.79
N ASP A 325 25.73 -3.50 5.67
CA ASP A 325 24.64 -2.59 5.31
C ASP A 325 23.41 -3.37 4.80
N CYS A 326 22.39 -2.64 4.36
CA CYS A 326 21.16 -3.22 3.83
C CYS A 326 21.38 -3.98 2.51
N GLU A 327 22.30 -3.55 1.65
CA GLU A 327 22.67 -4.27 0.43
C GLU A 327 23.27 -5.64 0.76
N TRP A 328 24.17 -5.72 1.74
CA TRP A 328 24.71 -6.99 2.19
C TRP A 328 23.60 -7.93 2.68
N VAL A 329 22.63 -7.42 3.45
CA VAL A 329 21.51 -8.25 3.92
C VAL A 329 20.67 -8.73 2.74
N TYR A 330 20.30 -7.84 1.82
CA TYR A 330 19.53 -8.18 0.62
C TYR A 330 20.24 -9.28 -0.20
N ASN A 331 21.54 -9.14 -0.45
CA ASN A 331 22.29 -10.08 -1.28
C ASN A 331 22.53 -11.45 -0.63
N ASN A 332 22.52 -11.55 0.71
CA ASN A 332 22.88 -12.78 1.43
C ASN A 332 21.68 -13.52 2.05
N PHE A 333 20.54 -12.86 2.25
CA PHE A 333 19.38 -13.41 2.96
C PHE A 333 18.05 -13.16 2.24
N ARG A 334 18.08 -12.96 0.91
CA ARG A 334 16.88 -12.63 0.13
C ARG A 334 15.73 -13.61 0.30
N ASP A 335 16.03 -14.89 0.47
CA ASP A 335 15.06 -15.97 0.63
C ASP A 335 14.39 -16.03 2.01
N GLU A 336 14.96 -15.35 3.00
CA GLU A 336 14.42 -15.24 4.35
C GLU A 336 13.62 -13.93 4.58
N ILE A 337 13.84 -12.92 3.73
CA ILE A 337 13.18 -11.61 3.82
C ILE A 337 11.70 -11.71 3.43
N ASN A 338 10.84 -11.03 4.19
CA ASN A 338 9.44 -10.82 3.81
C ASN A 338 9.33 -9.92 2.57
N GLU A 339 8.58 -10.36 1.58
CA GLU A 339 8.43 -9.68 0.28
C GLU A 339 7.22 -8.73 0.27
N GLU A 340 6.35 -8.80 1.29
CA GLU A 340 5.08 -8.05 1.38
C GLU A 340 5.17 -6.75 2.19
N ALA A 341 6.37 -6.37 2.61
CA ALA A 341 6.62 -5.10 3.29
C ALA A 341 8.10 -4.73 3.24
N ILE A 342 8.39 -3.43 3.14
CA ILE A 342 9.74 -2.89 3.25
C ILE A 342 9.77 -1.67 4.17
N ILE A 343 10.87 -1.50 4.89
CA ILE A 343 11.09 -0.35 5.76
C ILE A 343 12.13 0.55 5.10
N VAL A 344 11.76 1.74 4.63
CA VAL A 344 12.68 2.72 4.05
C VAL A 344 12.85 3.88 5.04
N HIS A 345 14.00 3.91 5.72
CA HIS A 345 14.24 4.87 6.79
C HIS A 345 15.71 5.18 6.98
N THR A 346 16.00 6.46 7.25
CA THR A 346 17.38 6.90 7.40
C THR A 346 18.08 6.24 8.58
N ASN A 347 19.34 5.93 8.35
CA ASN A 347 20.28 5.50 9.38
C ASN A 347 21.19 6.64 9.87
N ASP A 348 20.95 7.88 9.43
CA ASP A 348 21.74 9.06 9.80
C ASP A 348 20.94 10.10 10.59
N MET A 349 21.24 10.22 11.89
CA MET A 349 20.68 11.25 12.77
C MET A 349 20.90 12.68 12.25
N ARG A 350 21.96 12.94 11.48
CA ARG A 350 22.21 14.25 10.89
C ARG A 350 21.25 14.56 9.74
N ARG A 351 20.72 13.53 9.09
CA ARG A 351 19.73 13.67 8.03
C ARG A 351 18.33 13.78 8.62
N HIS A 352 17.99 12.90 9.55
CA HIS A 352 16.71 12.99 10.24
C HIS A 352 16.79 12.43 11.67
N PRO A 353 16.26 13.15 12.68
CA PRO A 353 16.36 12.73 14.08
C PRO A 353 15.50 11.51 14.42
N SER A 354 14.58 11.10 13.53
CA SER A 354 13.75 9.91 13.74
C SER A 354 14.50 8.57 13.63
N VAL A 355 15.81 8.54 13.31
CA VAL A 355 16.64 7.33 13.17
C VAL A 355 16.47 6.26 14.28
N PHE A 356 16.13 6.66 15.50
CA PHE A 356 15.92 5.75 16.64
C PHE A 356 14.49 5.21 16.79
N HIS A 357 13.56 5.55 15.89
CA HIS A 357 12.15 5.13 15.91
C HIS A 357 11.89 4.04 14.86
N MET A 358 10.71 3.41 14.91
CA MET A 358 10.26 2.35 14.00
C MET A 358 11.17 1.09 14.01
N LYS A 359 11.90 0.86 15.12
CA LYS A 359 12.85 -0.26 15.23
C LYS A 359 12.18 -1.55 15.73
N ASP A 360 10.88 -1.52 15.96
CA ASP A 360 10.06 -2.66 16.30
C ASP A 360 9.44 -3.30 15.04
N PHE A 361 9.14 -2.52 14.01
CA PHE A 361 8.35 -3.03 12.90
C PHE A 361 9.12 -3.91 11.90
N ALA A 362 10.36 -3.57 11.55
CA ALA A 362 11.18 -4.46 10.69
C ALA A 362 11.39 -5.84 11.35
N PRO A 363 11.76 -5.90 12.64
CA PRO A 363 11.84 -7.17 13.35
C PRO A 363 10.51 -7.87 13.50
N ALA A 364 9.37 -7.17 13.61
CA ALA A 364 8.04 -7.80 13.66
C ALA A 364 7.68 -8.51 12.34
N MET A 365 7.91 -7.82 11.22
CA MET A 365 7.51 -8.26 9.88
C MET A 365 8.52 -9.14 9.16
N LYS A 366 9.74 -9.32 9.70
CA LYS A 366 10.92 -9.82 8.96
C LYS A 366 11.19 -9.02 7.68
N ALA A 367 10.83 -7.74 7.69
CA ALA A 367 10.96 -6.86 6.55
C ALA A 367 12.39 -6.35 6.39
N LEU A 368 12.80 -6.15 5.14
CA LEU A 368 14.07 -5.49 4.84
C LEU A 368 14.01 -4.03 5.31
N ASN A 369 14.99 -3.63 6.12
CA ASN A 369 15.25 -2.23 6.41
C ASN A 369 16.28 -1.69 5.42
N TRP A 370 15.83 -0.77 4.56
CA TRP A 370 16.54 -0.27 3.40
C TRP A 370 16.86 1.21 3.53
N TRP A 371 18.11 1.56 3.20
CA TRP A 371 18.55 2.93 3.03
C TRP A 371 19.81 2.98 2.18
N HIS A 372 19.63 3.27 0.88
CA HIS A 372 20.71 3.23 -0.09
C HIS A 372 20.59 4.40 -1.07
N SER A 373 21.71 4.99 -1.50
CA SER A 373 21.71 6.19 -2.38
C SER A 373 21.74 5.87 -3.87
N ASP A 374 22.01 4.62 -4.25
CA ASP A 374 21.92 4.16 -5.64
C ASP A 374 20.45 3.91 -6.02
N GLU A 375 19.95 4.71 -6.96
CA GLU A 375 18.56 4.63 -7.44
C GLU A 375 18.29 3.36 -8.25
N GLU A 376 19.21 2.94 -9.12
CA GLU A 376 19.00 1.73 -9.92
C GLU A 376 18.95 0.48 -9.03
N LEU A 377 19.83 0.41 -8.02
CA LEU A 377 19.79 -0.67 -7.04
C LEU A 377 18.50 -0.61 -6.22
N SER A 378 18.10 0.56 -5.73
CA SER A 378 16.88 0.70 -4.93
C SER A 378 15.63 0.32 -5.74
N ARG A 379 15.52 0.75 -7.00
CA ARG A 379 14.45 0.30 -7.91
C ARG A 379 14.44 -1.20 -8.12
N ARG A 380 15.61 -1.85 -8.26
CA ARG A 380 15.69 -3.33 -8.34
C ARG A 380 15.15 -3.99 -7.07
N VAL A 381 15.47 -3.44 -5.89
CA VAL A 381 14.96 -3.95 -4.61
C VAL A 381 13.45 -3.75 -4.50
N TYR A 382 12.94 -2.55 -4.79
CA TYR A 382 11.51 -2.24 -4.73
C TYR A 382 10.69 -3.11 -5.69
N ARG A 383 11.14 -3.27 -6.94
CA ARG A 383 10.50 -4.14 -7.92
C ARG A 383 10.54 -5.62 -7.55
N SER A 384 11.42 -6.01 -6.63
CA SER A 384 11.49 -7.38 -6.12
C SER A 384 10.53 -7.62 -4.95
N MET A 385 9.94 -6.56 -4.38
CA MET A 385 8.87 -6.68 -3.40
C MET A 385 7.57 -7.01 -4.09
N GLU A 386 6.58 -7.42 -3.31
CA GLU A 386 5.29 -7.74 -3.85
C GLU A 386 4.51 -6.52 -4.31
N PRO A 387 3.83 -6.60 -5.48
CA PRO A 387 2.97 -5.54 -5.93
C PRO A 387 1.99 -5.12 -4.84
N VAL A 388 1.79 -3.81 -4.75
CA VAL A 388 0.86 -3.20 -3.79
C VAL A 388 1.25 -3.56 -2.35
N SER A 389 2.55 -3.53 -2.04
CA SER A 389 3.07 -3.66 -0.68
C SER A 389 3.40 -2.29 -0.06
N PRO A 390 3.25 -2.16 1.27
CA PRO A 390 3.62 -0.95 2.00
C PRO A 390 5.13 -0.73 2.09
N VAL A 391 5.52 0.53 1.93
CA VAL A 391 6.82 1.10 2.28
C VAL A 391 6.66 1.92 3.57
N TYR A 392 7.07 1.35 4.70
CA TYR A 392 7.03 2.08 5.99
C TYR A 392 8.25 2.97 6.16
N GLY A 393 8.09 4.10 6.85
CA GLY A 393 9.15 5.07 7.12
C GLY A 393 8.89 6.40 6.43
N TRP A 394 9.93 7.10 5.99
CA TRP A 394 9.81 8.42 5.34
C TRP A 394 11.05 8.73 4.51
N GLN A 395 10.85 9.39 3.36
CA GLN A 395 11.87 9.68 2.35
C GLN A 395 12.58 8.44 1.79
N ASP A 396 13.61 8.68 0.97
CA ASP A 396 14.44 7.64 0.37
C ASP A 396 15.93 8.02 0.45
N GLY A 397 16.82 7.02 0.39
CA GLY A 397 18.26 7.29 0.34
C GLY A 397 18.69 8.03 -0.94
N THR A 398 17.92 7.88 -2.02
CA THR A 398 18.17 8.44 -3.36
C THR A 398 17.75 9.90 -3.50
N THR A 399 16.78 10.37 -2.72
CA THR A 399 16.26 11.75 -2.77
C THR A 399 15.73 12.21 -1.42
N SER A 400 15.83 13.52 -1.13
CA SER A 400 15.19 14.14 0.04
C SER A 400 13.86 14.81 -0.29
N ASP A 401 13.46 14.81 -1.56
CA ASP A 401 12.17 15.34 -2.01
C ASP A 401 11.10 14.27 -1.80
N GLU A 402 10.09 14.59 -1.00
CA GLU A 402 8.96 13.70 -0.71
C GLU A 402 8.20 13.36 -1.99
N GLY A 403 7.92 14.33 -2.84
CA GLY A 403 7.25 14.13 -4.12
C GLY A 403 7.96 13.13 -5.02
N LEU A 404 9.29 13.22 -5.13
CA LEU A 404 10.09 12.28 -5.90
C LEU A 404 10.21 10.92 -5.19
N THR A 405 10.20 10.88 -3.86
CA THR A 405 10.17 9.62 -3.09
C THR A 405 8.91 8.83 -3.37
N VAL A 406 7.74 9.46 -3.19
CA VAL A 406 6.43 8.80 -3.39
C VAL A 406 6.27 8.37 -4.84
N LYS A 407 6.73 9.20 -5.80
CA LYS A 407 6.76 8.84 -7.22
C LYS A 407 7.62 7.60 -7.48
N LEU A 408 8.85 7.55 -6.93
CA LEU A 408 9.75 6.41 -7.06
C LEU A 408 9.10 5.11 -6.55
N HIS A 409 8.48 5.12 -5.37
CA HIS A 409 7.80 3.93 -4.83
C HIS A 409 6.56 3.56 -5.64
N SER A 410 5.77 4.54 -6.07
CA SER A 410 4.57 4.34 -6.90
C SER A 410 4.91 3.68 -8.24
N GLU A 411 5.95 4.15 -8.93
CA GLU A 411 6.40 3.59 -10.22
C GLU A 411 6.81 2.12 -10.13
N GLU A 412 7.33 1.69 -8.97
CA GLU A 412 7.71 0.29 -8.71
C GLU A 412 6.55 -0.54 -8.14
N GLY A 413 5.33 0.02 -8.07
CA GLY A 413 4.13 -0.69 -7.64
C GLY A 413 3.94 -0.76 -6.12
N LEU A 414 4.58 0.12 -5.36
CA LEU A 414 4.47 0.18 -3.91
C LEU A 414 3.77 1.46 -3.45
N PHE A 415 3.26 1.48 -2.22
CA PHE A 415 2.69 2.67 -1.60
C PHE A 415 3.38 2.97 -0.27
N GLN A 416 3.54 4.25 0.06
CA GLN A 416 4.20 4.67 1.29
C GLN A 416 3.23 4.72 2.47
N MET A 417 3.69 4.30 3.63
CA MET A 417 3.03 4.48 4.91
C MET A 417 3.94 5.36 5.77
N PRO A 418 3.75 6.70 5.73
CA PRO A 418 4.59 7.61 6.51
C PRO A 418 4.53 7.26 8.00
N SER A 419 5.66 6.85 8.57
CA SER A 419 5.69 6.25 9.91
C SER A 419 7.07 6.35 10.59
N ASP A 420 7.90 7.30 10.17
CA ASP A 420 9.31 7.33 10.54
C ASP A 420 9.57 7.69 12.01
N TRP A 421 8.65 8.42 12.64
CA TRP A 421 8.65 8.70 14.08
C TRP A 421 7.89 7.65 14.92
N MET A 422 7.35 6.59 14.30
CA MET A 422 6.39 5.74 14.96
C MET A 422 7.06 4.90 16.04
N LEU A 423 6.36 4.73 17.15
CA LEU A 423 6.71 3.79 18.23
C LEU A 423 5.52 2.87 18.44
N ASN A 424 5.80 1.67 18.97
CA ASN A 424 4.77 0.69 19.31
C ASN A 424 3.91 0.25 18.12
N LEU A 425 4.33 0.44 16.86
CA LEU A 425 3.53 0.05 15.69
C LEU A 425 3.21 -1.45 15.70
N SER A 426 4.14 -2.28 16.18
CA SER A 426 3.91 -3.71 16.39
C SER A 426 2.82 -4.00 17.43
N VAL A 427 2.62 -3.13 18.43
CA VAL A 427 1.51 -3.21 19.40
C VAL A 427 0.21 -2.70 18.78
N HIS A 428 0.23 -1.58 18.05
CA HIS A 428 -0.94 -1.14 17.28
C HIS A 428 -1.42 -2.24 16.33
N ALA A 429 -0.51 -2.82 15.54
CA ALA A 429 -0.79 -3.87 14.57
C ALA A 429 -1.27 -5.18 15.21
N SER A 430 -0.96 -5.43 16.49
CA SER A 430 -1.50 -6.58 17.23
C SER A 430 -3.01 -6.48 17.48
N THR A 431 -3.61 -5.29 17.35
CA THR A 431 -5.08 -5.12 17.37
C THR A 431 -5.71 -5.54 16.04
N GLY A 432 -4.95 -5.52 14.93
CA GLY A 432 -5.35 -6.01 13.61
C GLY A 432 -6.00 -7.40 13.62
N PRO A 433 -5.24 -8.45 13.98
CA PRO A 433 -5.80 -9.80 14.08
C PRO A 433 -6.79 -9.96 15.25
N ALA A 434 -6.74 -9.09 16.26
CA ALA A 434 -7.70 -9.12 17.38
C ALA A 434 -9.10 -8.62 16.99
N MET A 435 -9.15 -7.69 16.02
CA MET A 435 -10.37 -6.99 15.57
C MET A 435 -10.58 -7.16 14.06
N LYS A 436 -10.09 -8.26 13.47
CA LYS A 436 -10.10 -8.49 12.02
C LYS A 436 -11.51 -8.51 11.41
N ASP A 437 -12.49 -8.96 12.18
CA ASP A 437 -13.88 -9.11 11.76
C ASP A 437 -14.75 -7.89 12.12
N GLU A 438 -14.16 -6.90 12.82
CA GLU A 438 -14.86 -5.69 13.22
C GLU A 438 -15.06 -4.75 12.03
N LYS A 439 -16.22 -4.09 12.03
CA LYS A 439 -16.57 -3.00 11.13
C LYS A 439 -16.95 -1.79 11.96
N PHE A 440 -16.41 -0.65 11.58
CA PHE A 440 -16.64 0.63 12.24
C PHE A 440 -17.80 1.35 11.55
N THR A 441 -18.36 2.38 12.19
CA THR A 441 -19.44 3.17 11.60
C THR A 441 -19.28 4.63 11.99
N GLN A 442 -19.27 5.51 11.01
CA GLN A 442 -19.21 6.96 11.26
C GLN A 442 -20.51 7.44 11.93
N LYS A 443 -20.40 8.50 12.74
CA LYS A 443 -21.55 9.08 13.45
C LYS A 443 -22.34 10.12 12.63
N ILE A 444 -21.85 10.51 11.46
CA ILE A 444 -22.52 11.47 10.60
C ILE A 444 -23.87 10.91 10.09
N SER A 445 -24.83 11.81 9.84
CA SER A 445 -26.07 11.43 9.17
C SER A 445 -25.80 10.99 7.73
N ARG A 446 -26.53 9.98 7.28
CA ARG A 446 -26.57 9.53 5.87
C ARG A 446 -27.92 9.79 5.23
N GLU A 447 -28.75 10.58 5.89
CA GLU A 447 -29.94 11.12 5.26
C GLU A 447 -29.52 12.02 4.10
N LYS A 448 -30.36 12.04 3.06
CA LYS A 448 -30.09 12.87 1.89
C LYS A 448 -30.03 14.35 2.35
N PRO A 449 -28.94 15.08 2.09
CA PRO A 449 -28.84 16.48 2.50
C PRO A 449 -29.85 17.34 1.75
N ASP A 450 -30.39 18.34 2.44
CA ASP A 450 -31.31 19.31 1.86
C ASP A 450 -30.58 20.26 0.91
N SER A 451 -31.06 20.37 -0.33
CA SER A 451 -30.54 21.33 -1.30
C SER A 451 -31.19 22.70 -1.08
N GLU A 452 -30.44 23.61 -0.47
CA GLU A 452 -30.81 25.02 -0.36
C GLU A 452 -30.42 25.78 -1.63
N GLN A 453 -31.29 26.68 -2.11
CA GLN A 453 -31.05 27.55 -3.26
C GLN A 453 -30.41 28.86 -2.82
N GLY A 454 -29.64 29.50 -3.70
CA GLY A 454 -29.05 30.81 -3.40
C GLY A 454 -27.90 30.74 -2.39
N VAL A 455 -27.22 29.58 -2.29
CA VAL A 455 -26.10 29.38 -1.37
C VAL A 455 -24.83 28.85 -2.06
N HIS A 456 -23.70 29.05 -1.39
CA HIS A 456 -22.40 28.46 -1.71
C HIS A 456 -22.04 27.39 -0.67
N TYR A 457 -21.69 26.18 -1.09
CA TYR A 457 -21.29 25.10 -0.16
C TYR A 457 -19.77 25.05 0.02
N VAL A 458 -19.33 24.88 1.27
CA VAL A 458 -17.92 24.77 1.64
C VAL A 458 -17.69 23.51 2.46
N THR A 459 -16.62 22.79 2.16
CA THR A 459 -16.11 21.74 3.03
C THR A 459 -14.63 21.96 3.34
N PHE A 460 -14.24 21.66 4.58
CA PHE A 460 -12.86 21.69 5.05
C PHE A 460 -12.38 20.25 5.27
N ILE A 461 -11.23 19.90 4.69
CA ILE A 461 -10.59 18.60 4.91
C ILE A 461 -9.18 18.82 5.46
N MET A 462 -8.87 18.20 6.59
CA MET A 462 -7.53 18.22 7.19
C MET A 462 -6.52 17.47 6.32
N SER A 463 -5.35 18.07 6.06
CA SER A 463 -4.25 17.44 5.32
C SER A 463 -3.41 16.50 6.20
N ASP A 464 -2.45 15.82 5.57
CA ASP A 464 -1.42 14.99 6.23
C ASP A 464 -1.97 13.78 7.03
N MET A 465 -3.20 13.37 6.73
CA MET A 465 -3.84 12.18 7.32
C MET A 465 -3.51 10.89 6.55
N ASP A 466 -2.61 10.92 5.57
CA ASP A 466 -1.90 9.74 5.05
C ASP A 466 -0.78 9.27 6.00
N ASN A 467 -0.26 10.21 6.80
CA ASN A 467 0.79 9.94 7.75
C ASN A 467 0.19 9.36 9.02
N ILE A 468 0.31 8.03 9.21
CA ILE A 468 -0.30 7.33 10.35
C ILE A 468 0.20 7.83 11.73
N LEU A 469 1.28 8.62 11.78
CA LEU A 469 1.68 9.32 13.00
C LEU A 469 0.62 10.31 13.48
N THR A 470 -0.04 11.02 12.55
CA THR A 470 -1.06 12.01 12.87
C THR A 470 -2.33 11.36 13.41
N GLU A 471 -2.55 10.09 13.11
CA GLU A 471 -3.73 9.33 13.52
C GLU A 471 -3.51 8.53 14.81
N ILE A 472 -2.40 7.79 14.89
CA ILE A 472 -2.16 6.78 15.94
C ILE A 472 -0.80 6.91 16.63
N GLY A 473 0.04 7.86 16.21
CA GLY A 473 1.36 8.07 16.81
C GLY A 473 1.30 8.64 18.23
N PRO A 474 2.46 8.74 18.91
CA PRO A 474 2.57 9.55 20.13
C PRO A 474 2.29 11.02 19.82
N ASP A 475 1.53 11.68 20.70
CA ASP A 475 1.10 13.07 20.51
C ASP A 475 0.36 13.28 19.17
N SER A 476 -0.51 12.33 18.79
CA SER A 476 -1.26 12.39 17.52
C SER A 476 -2.29 13.52 17.50
N PHE A 477 -2.84 13.82 16.32
CA PHE A 477 -3.88 14.84 16.17
C PHE A 477 -5.15 14.50 16.97
N TYR A 478 -5.32 13.24 17.40
CA TYR A 478 -6.37 12.84 18.31
C TYR A 478 -6.29 13.58 19.65
N SER A 479 -5.09 13.70 20.23
CA SER A 479 -4.87 14.21 21.59
C SER A 479 -4.49 15.70 21.63
N GLU A 480 -4.25 16.33 20.47
CA GLU A 480 -3.83 17.73 20.39
C GLU A 480 -5.00 18.72 20.42
N ASP A 481 -4.89 19.75 21.29
CA ASP A 481 -5.83 20.88 21.40
C ASP A 481 -5.97 21.69 20.09
N LYS A 482 -4.98 21.61 19.20
CA LYS A 482 -5.04 22.25 17.87
C LYS A 482 -6.04 21.57 16.94
N PHE A 483 -6.32 20.29 17.19
CA PHE A 483 -7.03 19.38 16.29
C PHE A 483 -8.22 18.70 17.00
N TYR A 484 -8.17 17.38 17.19
CA TYR A 484 -9.32 16.59 17.60
C TYR A 484 -9.68 16.78 19.08
N ALA A 485 -8.74 17.17 19.93
CA ALA A 485 -9.03 17.52 21.32
C ALA A 485 -9.51 18.97 21.51
N ASN A 486 -9.57 19.78 20.44
CA ASN A 486 -9.98 21.18 20.52
C ASN A 486 -11.38 21.35 21.12
N GLN A 487 -11.54 22.31 22.04
CA GLN A 487 -12.81 22.60 22.72
C GLN A 487 -13.96 23.05 21.80
N HIS A 488 -13.65 23.54 20.59
CA HIS A 488 -14.62 23.96 19.59
C HIS A 488 -14.98 22.86 18.59
N ARG A 489 -14.36 21.67 18.68
CA ARG A 489 -14.78 20.50 17.90
C ARG A 489 -16.26 20.20 18.18
N GLY A 490 -17.02 19.94 17.12
CA GLY A 490 -18.46 19.73 17.20
C GLY A 490 -19.29 21.01 17.10
N GLU A 491 -18.70 22.22 17.14
CA GLU A 491 -19.44 23.48 16.89
C GLU A 491 -19.82 23.67 15.41
N PHE A 492 -19.11 23.01 14.49
CA PHE A 492 -19.30 23.09 13.03
C PHE A 492 -18.85 21.79 12.35
N PRO A 493 -19.34 21.47 11.14
CA PRO A 493 -18.88 20.31 10.38
C PRO A 493 -17.39 20.38 10.04
N MET A 494 -16.65 19.31 10.34
CA MET A 494 -15.24 19.15 10.04
C MET A 494 -15.02 17.77 9.41
N SER A 495 -14.18 17.72 8.36
CA SER A 495 -13.82 16.45 7.72
C SER A 495 -12.35 16.12 7.98
N TRP A 496 -12.12 14.94 8.53
CA TRP A 496 -10.80 14.39 8.83
C TRP A 496 -10.45 13.37 7.75
N GLY A 497 -9.21 13.38 7.27
CA GLY A 497 -8.72 12.22 6.54
C GLY A 497 -8.60 11.01 7.46
N MET A 498 -8.68 9.81 6.90
CA MET A 498 -8.32 8.58 7.60
C MET A 498 -7.61 7.63 6.64
N ALA A 499 -6.44 7.12 7.03
CA ALA A 499 -5.77 6.08 6.27
C ALA A 499 -6.59 4.78 6.36
N PRO A 500 -7.19 4.28 5.25
CA PRO A 500 -8.02 3.07 5.27
C PRO A 500 -7.27 1.85 5.83
N SER A 501 -5.96 1.78 5.63
CA SER A 501 -5.09 0.72 6.16
C SER A 501 -5.06 0.61 7.69
N LEU A 502 -5.54 1.61 8.43
CA LEU A 502 -5.67 1.51 9.88
C LEU A 502 -6.62 0.40 10.31
N VAL A 503 -7.58 -0.04 9.49
CA VAL A 503 -8.41 -1.20 9.84
C VAL A 503 -7.61 -2.50 9.99
N GLU A 504 -6.40 -2.58 9.44
CA GLU A 504 -5.47 -3.68 9.69
C GLU A 504 -4.33 -3.28 10.64
N LEU A 505 -3.79 -2.07 10.53
CA LEU A 505 -2.63 -1.64 11.33
C LEU A 505 -2.96 -1.13 12.72
N SER A 506 -4.16 -0.60 12.94
CA SER A 506 -4.65 -0.18 14.24
C SER A 506 -6.18 -0.01 14.24
N PRO A 507 -6.97 -1.11 14.08
CA PRO A 507 -8.43 -1.02 14.17
C PRO A 507 -8.89 -0.44 15.52
N ALA A 508 -8.13 -0.66 16.59
CA ALA A 508 -8.32 0.03 17.87
C ALA A 508 -8.19 1.56 17.75
N GLY A 509 -7.24 2.06 16.94
CA GLY A 509 -7.12 3.48 16.64
C GLY A 509 -8.34 4.00 15.89
N VAL A 510 -8.84 3.28 14.88
CA VAL A 510 -10.08 3.65 14.16
C VAL A 510 -11.25 3.78 15.14
N ASP A 511 -11.42 2.80 16.03
CA ASP A 511 -12.48 2.82 17.05
C ASP A 511 -12.34 4.02 18.01
N MET A 512 -11.12 4.36 18.44
CA MET A 512 -10.89 5.53 19.28
C MET A 512 -11.37 6.83 18.65
N TRP A 513 -11.07 7.04 17.36
CA TRP A 513 -11.53 8.22 16.63
C TRP A 513 -13.06 8.23 16.53
N TYR A 514 -13.69 7.10 16.17
CA TYR A 514 -15.14 7.04 15.99
C TYR A 514 -15.92 7.11 17.32
N ASP A 515 -15.46 6.46 18.38
CA ASP A 515 -16.07 6.54 19.72
C ASP A 515 -16.07 7.99 20.23
N ALA A 516 -15.02 8.75 19.96
CA ALA A 516 -14.89 10.15 20.35
C ALA A 516 -15.52 11.15 19.36
N ALA A 517 -15.98 10.72 18.19
CA ALA A 517 -16.56 11.60 17.18
C ALA A 517 -17.88 12.24 17.63
N THR A 518 -18.15 13.44 17.13
CA THR A 518 -19.47 14.09 17.15
C THR A 518 -20.20 13.84 15.82
N GLU A 519 -21.48 14.23 15.72
CA GLU A 519 -22.23 14.17 14.45
C GLU A 519 -21.67 15.13 13.38
N ASN A 520 -20.77 16.04 13.77
CA ASN A 520 -20.10 17.00 12.90
C ASN A 520 -18.71 16.53 12.44
N ASP A 521 -18.22 15.38 12.90
CA ASP A 521 -16.92 14.83 12.49
C ASP A 521 -17.13 13.77 11.41
N ALA A 522 -16.84 14.12 10.15
CA ALA A 522 -16.82 13.19 9.03
C ALA A 522 -15.42 12.70 8.73
N PHE A 523 -15.32 11.50 8.15
CA PHE A 523 -14.06 10.89 7.76
C PHE A 523 -14.02 10.56 6.27
N VAL A 524 -12.90 10.92 5.66
CA VAL A 524 -12.62 10.74 4.23
C VAL A 524 -11.46 9.77 4.10
N GLY A 525 -11.61 8.70 3.31
CA GLY A 525 -10.49 7.81 3.01
C GLY A 525 -9.37 8.63 2.37
N TYR A 526 -8.14 8.44 2.83
CA TYR A 526 -7.03 9.30 2.45
C TYR A 526 -5.94 8.50 1.73
N CYS A 527 -5.61 8.92 0.50
CA CYS A 527 -4.59 8.36 -0.39
C CYS A 527 -4.75 6.90 -0.88
N GLY A 528 -5.85 6.21 -0.61
CA GLY A 528 -6.02 4.80 -1.03
C GLY A 528 -5.55 3.84 0.06
N LEU A 529 -4.76 2.81 -0.24
CA LEU A 529 -4.17 1.94 0.80
C LEU A 529 -3.10 2.67 1.64
N GLY A 530 -2.51 3.73 1.11
CA GLY A 530 -1.49 4.56 1.74
C GLY A 530 -1.01 5.57 0.73
N TYR A 531 -0.01 6.38 1.06
CA TYR A 531 0.42 7.46 0.20
C TYR A 531 1.10 6.97 -1.10
N PHE A 532 0.44 7.17 -2.23
CA PHE A 532 0.96 6.84 -3.56
C PHE A 532 0.35 7.75 -4.62
N TYR A 533 0.88 7.68 -5.84
CA TYR A 533 0.40 8.46 -6.99
C TYR A 533 -0.24 7.57 -8.06
N PRO A 534 -1.58 7.55 -8.17
CA PRO A 534 -2.30 6.75 -9.17
C PRO A 534 -1.83 6.97 -10.61
N TYR A 535 -1.37 8.18 -10.96
CA TYR A 535 -0.87 8.49 -12.29
C TYR A 535 0.32 7.62 -12.71
N HIS A 536 1.17 7.24 -11.76
CA HIS A 536 2.43 6.53 -11.97
C HIS A 536 2.36 5.04 -11.59
N ALA A 537 1.33 4.63 -10.85
CA ALA A 537 1.28 3.30 -10.24
C ALA A 537 0.76 2.19 -11.17
N PRO A 538 1.43 1.02 -11.22
CA PRO A 538 0.88 -0.21 -11.78
C PRO A 538 -0.05 -0.92 -10.78
N TYR A 539 -0.68 -2.02 -11.22
CA TYR A 539 -1.48 -2.94 -10.37
C TYR A 539 -2.66 -2.27 -9.64
N MET A 540 -3.35 -1.37 -10.33
CA MET A 540 -4.48 -0.60 -9.82
C MET A 540 -5.72 -1.45 -9.54
N GLN A 541 -5.89 -2.61 -10.20
CA GLN A 541 -7.00 -3.51 -9.89
C GLN A 541 -6.79 -4.17 -8.52
N THR A 542 -5.59 -4.69 -8.25
CA THR A 542 -5.20 -5.24 -6.94
C THR A 542 -5.36 -4.19 -5.84
N HIS A 543 -4.83 -2.98 -6.06
CA HIS A 543 -4.97 -1.88 -5.10
C HIS A 543 -6.43 -1.57 -4.81
N SER A 544 -7.26 -1.43 -5.85
CA SER A 544 -8.66 -1.07 -5.71
C SER A 544 -9.48 -2.14 -4.98
N GLN A 545 -9.24 -3.43 -5.25
CA GLN A 545 -9.98 -4.51 -4.59
C GLN A 545 -9.66 -4.58 -3.11
N ARG A 546 -8.38 -4.50 -2.76
CA ARG A 546 -7.97 -4.43 -1.35
C ARG A 546 -8.52 -3.19 -0.66
N LEU A 547 -8.51 -2.05 -1.35
CA LEU A 547 -9.05 -0.80 -0.83
C LEU A 547 -10.57 -0.88 -0.56
N ASP A 548 -11.34 -1.53 -1.42
CA ASP A 548 -12.80 -1.69 -1.23
C ASP A 548 -13.12 -2.38 0.10
N GLU A 549 -12.37 -3.44 0.45
CA GLU A 549 -12.52 -4.13 1.74
C GLU A 549 -12.21 -3.20 2.92
N PHE A 550 -11.17 -2.36 2.81
CA PHE A 550 -10.79 -1.45 3.89
C PHE A 550 -11.78 -0.30 4.05
N LEU A 551 -12.24 0.27 2.93
CA LEU A 551 -13.29 1.29 2.93
C LEU A 551 -14.60 0.75 3.51
N GLU A 552 -14.93 -0.53 3.28
CA GLU A 552 -16.06 -1.19 3.93
C GLU A 552 -15.91 -1.25 5.44
N ARG A 553 -14.76 -1.77 5.90
CA ARG A 553 -14.52 -1.96 7.34
C ARG A 553 -14.43 -0.62 8.08
N ALA A 554 -13.88 0.41 7.46
CA ALA A 554 -13.76 1.75 8.03
C ALA A 554 -15.01 2.61 7.85
N ASP A 555 -16.00 2.16 7.07
CA ASP A 555 -17.20 2.92 6.74
C ASP A 555 -16.91 4.26 6.03
N LEU A 556 -15.97 4.23 5.08
CA LEU A 556 -15.51 5.39 4.31
C LEU A 556 -16.16 5.40 2.91
N ARG A 557 -16.87 6.49 2.59
CA ARG A 557 -17.65 6.61 1.33
C ARG A 557 -17.13 7.68 0.37
N THR A 558 -16.12 8.43 0.76
CA THR A 558 -15.43 9.41 -0.08
C THR A 558 -13.92 9.19 0.03
N LEU A 559 -13.19 9.44 -1.06
CA LEU A 559 -11.74 9.20 -1.13
C LEU A 559 -11.01 10.47 -1.59
N LEU A 560 -10.05 10.95 -0.82
CA LEU A 560 -9.11 11.99 -1.22
C LEU A 560 -7.88 11.34 -1.86
N LEU A 561 -7.59 11.73 -3.10
CA LEU A 561 -6.41 11.31 -3.84
C LEU A 561 -5.40 12.46 -3.87
N ILE A 562 -4.16 12.16 -3.48
CA ILE A 562 -3.00 12.99 -3.78
C ILE A 562 -2.34 12.41 -5.01
N ASP A 563 -1.99 13.25 -5.97
CA ASP A 563 -1.22 12.83 -7.14
C ASP A 563 -0.19 13.89 -7.53
N ARG A 564 0.90 13.46 -8.15
CA ARG A 564 1.93 14.33 -8.73
C ARG A 564 1.88 14.24 -10.24
N ILE A 565 0.94 14.99 -10.82
CA ILE A 565 0.76 15.08 -12.26
C ILE A 565 1.67 16.19 -12.81
N MET A 566 1.90 17.25 -12.02
CA MET A 566 2.77 18.35 -12.41
C MET A 566 4.27 18.06 -12.17
N PRO A 567 5.17 18.64 -12.98
CA PRO A 567 4.92 19.45 -14.17
C PRO A 567 4.71 18.61 -15.45
N ASP A 568 4.77 17.28 -15.34
CA ASP A 568 4.85 16.35 -16.46
C ASP A 568 3.57 16.36 -17.31
N SER A 569 2.41 16.62 -16.69
CA SER A 569 1.10 16.67 -17.34
C SER A 569 0.15 17.64 -16.60
N ARG A 570 -1.14 17.62 -16.98
CA ARG A 570 -2.23 18.38 -16.34
C ARG A 570 -3.45 17.49 -16.16
N LEU A 571 -4.27 17.82 -15.15
CA LEU A 571 -5.51 17.09 -14.91
C LEU A 571 -6.57 17.33 -16.02
N THR A 572 -6.89 16.27 -16.77
CA THR A 572 -7.93 16.21 -17.81
C THR A 572 -8.91 15.05 -17.55
N GLN A 573 -9.90 14.88 -18.43
CA GLN A 573 -10.81 13.73 -18.39
C GLN A 573 -10.07 12.39 -18.59
N ASP A 574 -8.91 12.41 -19.24
CA ASP A 574 -8.09 11.20 -19.49
C ASP A 574 -7.51 10.61 -18.20
N TYR A 575 -7.55 11.37 -17.09
CA TYR A 575 -7.21 10.84 -15.77
C TYR A 575 -8.11 9.66 -15.35
N TYR A 576 -9.28 9.51 -15.99
CA TYR A 576 -10.12 8.33 -15.88
C TYR A 576 -9.33 7.02 -16.01
N ASP A 577 -8.40 6.92 -16.97
CA ASP A 577 -7.64 5.69 -17.20
C ASP A 577 -6.75 5.30 -16.00
N LYS A 578 -6.41 6.28 -15.14
CA LYS A 578 -5.59 6.08 -13.94
C LYS A 578 -6.42 5.65 -12.73
N ILE A 579 -7.67 6.09 -12.64
CA ILE A 579 -8.50 5.87 -11.45
C ILE A 579 -9.77 5.06 -11.69
N LYS A 580 -9.99 4.55 -12.91
CA LYS A 580 -11.20 3.78 -13.28
C LYS A 580 -11.52 2.60 -12.36
N TYR A 581 -10.50 2.00 -11.75
CA TYR A 581 -10.70 0.92 -10.77
C TYR A 581 -11.33 1.47 -9.49
N PHE A 582 -10.88 2.63 -8.99
CA PHE A 582 -11.53 3.28 -7.85
C PHE A 582 -12.93 3.77 -8.18
N THR A 583 -13.16 4.29 -9.40
CA THR A 583 -14.50 4.74 -9.82
C THR A 583 -15.47 3.56 -9.97
N SER A 584 -14.98 2.32 -10.14
CA SER A 584 -15.82 1.12 -10.08
C SER A 584 -16.19 0.64 -8.67
N ILE A 585 -15.62 1.20 -7.60
CA ILE A 585 -15.98 0.82 -6.22
C ILE A 585 -17.35 1.40 -5.85
N ASP A 586 -18.39 0.58 -5.80
CA ASP A 586 -19.79 1.00 -5.63
C ASP A 586 -20.06 1.88 -4.40
N ARG A 587 -19.38 1.61 -3.27
CA ARG A 587 -19.59 2.38 -2.04
C ARG A 587 -19.07 3.81 -2.10
N LEU A 588 -18.06 4.06 -2.95
CA LEU A 588 -17.50 5.39 -3.13
C LEU A 588 -18.50 6.29 -3.87
N ARG A 589 -18.81 7.42 -3.25
CA ARG A 589 -19.81 8.39 -3.71
C ARG A 589 -19.21 9.49 -4.56
N GLY A 590 -17.94 9.79 -4.31
CA GLY A 590 -17.14 10.79 -5.02
C GLY A 590 -15.73 10.87 -4.44
N PHE A 591 -14.94 11.76 -5.02
CA PHE A 591 -13.51 11.90 -4.77
C PHE A 591 -13.16 13.36 -4.48
N PHE A 592 -12.10 13.54 -3.70
CA PHE A 592 -11.39 14.80 -3.59
C PHE A 592 -10.01 14.64 -4.25
N PHE A 593 -9.53 15.69 -4.89
CA PHE A 593 -8.24 15.66 -5.58
C PHE A 593 -7.33 16.80 -5.09
N MET A 594 -6.10 16.43 -4.74
CA MET A 594 -5.04 17.33 -4.35
C MET A 594 -3.79 17.09 -5.21
N GLU A 595 -3.31 18.11 -5.91
CA GLU A 595 -2.05 18.01 -6.66
C GLU A 595 -0.87 18.26 -5.71
N TYR A 596 0.09 17.34 -5.68
CA TYR A 596 1.21 17.38 -4.76
C TYR A 596 2.00 18.70 -4.83
N VAL A 597 2.36 19.15 -6.04
CA VAL A 597 3.24 20.34 -6.21
C VAL A 597 2.55 21.63 -5.76
N LYS A 598 1.24 21.72 -5.96
CA LYS A 598 0.39 22.85 -5.60
C LYS A 598 -0.98 22.29 -5.26
N TYR A 599 -1.36 22.23 -3.99
CA TYR A 599 -2.55 21.49 -3.56
C TYR A 599 -3.84 21.89 -4.30
N ALA A 600 -4.01 23.17 -4.64
CA ALA A 600 -5.20 23.72 -5.28
C ALA A 600 -4.93 24.45 -6.61
N PRO A 601 -4.39 23.82 -7.66
CA PRO A 601 -4.02 24.53 -8.89
C PRO A 601 -5.17 24.63 -9.89
N TYR A 602 -6.29 23.93 -9.63
CA TYR A 602 -7.39 23.75 -10.58
C TYR A 602 -8.67 24.51 -10.18
N ASN A 603 -8.58 25.45 -9.22
CA ASN A 603 -9.65 26.39 -8.88
C ASN A 603 -11.01 25.71 -8.62
N GLY A 604 -11.04 24.61 -7.88
CA GLY A 604 -12.30 23.93 -7.55
C GLY A 604 -12.94 23.13 -8.68
N LYS A 605 -12.21 22.83 -9.76
CA LYS A 605 -12.72 22.05 -10.90
C LYS A 605 -13.33 20.72 -10.45
N ILE A 606 -14.51 20.41 -10.98
CA ILE A 606 -15.19 19.12 -10.80
C ILE A 606 -15.06 18.32 -12.11
N LEU A 607 -14.56 17.09 -12.01
CA LEU A 607 -14.56 16.09 -13.09
C LEU A 607 -15.55 14.99 -12.73
N TRP A 608 -16.14 14.33 -13.74
CA TRP A 608 -17.10 13.25 -13.52
C TRP A 608 -16.57 11.95 -14.12
N PHE A 609 -16.57 10.89 -13.33
CA PHE A 609 -16.14 9.56 -13.73
C PHE A 609 -17.15 8.55 -13.23
N ASP A 610 -17.74 7.75 -14.12
CA ASP A 610 -18.78 6.77 -13.80
C ASP A 610 -19.90 7.31 -12.90
N GLY A 611 -20.33 8.55 -13.14
CA GLY A 611 -21.36 9.23 -12.35
C GLY A 611 -20.93 9.61 -10.92
N LYS A 612 -19.63 9.65 -10.64
CA LYS A 612 -19.04 10.08 -9.37
C LYS A 612 -18.23 11.38 -9.59
N PRO A 613 -18.48 12.45 -8.82
CA PRO A 613 -17.72 13.68 -8.95
C PRO A 613 -16.35 13.52 -8.30
N MET A 614 -15.32 14.08 -8.92
CA MET A 614 -14.00 14.31 -8.34
C MET A 614 -13.76 15.82 -8.25
N VAL A 615 -13.69 16.32 -7.02
CA VAL A 615 -13.59 17.76 -6.73
C VAL A 615 -12.15 18.13 -6.41
N CYS A 616 -11.56 19.03 -7.19
CA CYS A 616 -10.25 19.57 -6.90
C CYS A 616 -10.32 20.59 -5.75
N ALA A 617 -9.27 20.69 -4.94
CA ALA A 617 -9.17 21.80 -3.98
C ALA A 617 -9.25 23.15 -4.70
N ARG A 618 -10.01 24.09 -4.13
CA ARG A 618 -10.11 25.47 -4.63
C ARG A 618 -9.15 26.40 -3.89
N PHE A 619 -9.01 26.22 -2.58
CA PHE A 619 -8.09 26.98 -1.75
C PHE A 619 -7.24 26.08 -0.87
N ASP A 620 -6.02 26.55 -0.62
CA ASP A 620 -5.03 25.93 0.24
C ASP A 620 -4.80 26.82 1.46
N PHE A 621 -5.33 26.41 2.61
CA PHE A 621 -5.28 27.21 3.81
C PHE A 621 -4.00 26.91 4.58
N ARG A 622 -2.98 27.78 4.41
CA ARG A 622 -1.63 27.63 4.98
C ARG A 622 -0.90 28.96 5.17
N ASP A 623 0.15 28.98 5.96
CA ASP A 623 0.96 30.19 6.18
C ASP A 623 1.80 30.56 4.94
N GLU A 624 2.40 29.59 4.26
CA GLU A 624 3.37 29.84 3.20
C GLU A 624 2.71 30.22 1.86
N LYS A 625 2.73 31.50 1.49
CA LYS A 625 2.23 32.00 0.19
C LYS A 625 3.21 31.77 -0.95
N PHE A 626 3.26 30.55 -1.50
CA PHE A 626 4.13 30.23 -2.65
C PHE A 626 3.38 30.09 -4.00
N TYR A 627 2.05 30.15 -4.01
CA TYR A 627 1.21 30.21 -5.22
C TYR A 627 -0.15 30.85 -4.93
N SER A 628 -0.90 31.19 -5.99
CA SER A 628 -2.06 32.10 -5.91
C SER A 628 -3.30 31.56 -5.18
N ALA A 629 -3.44 30.24 -5.02
CA ALA A 629 -4.59 29.65 -4.32
C ALA A 629 -4.38 29.54 -2.80
N VAL A 630 -3.18 29.89 -2.31
CA VAL A 630 -2.92 29.93 -0.87
C VAL A 630 -3.71 31.05 -0.22
N ARG A 631 -4.35 30.75 0.91
CA ARG A 631 -4.94 31.72 1.82
C ARG A 631 -4.26 31.58 3.16
N SER A 632 -3.80 32.70 3.74
CA SER A 632 -2.96 32.65 4.95
C SER A 632 -3.61 33.28 6.18
N THR A 633 -4.84 33.77 6.06
CA THR A 633 -5.59 34.18 7.23
C THR A 633 -7.06 33.80 7.09
N PRO A 634 -7.80 33.66 8.21
CA PRO A 634 -9.24 33.49 8.18
C PRO A 634 -9.98 34.56 7.36
N GLU A 635 -9.55 35.82 7.44
CA GLU A 635 -10.15 36.94 6.69
C GLU A 635 -9.96 36.78 5.18
N GLU A 636 -8.76 36.40 4.75
CA GLU A 636 -8.44 36.23 3.33
C GLU A 636 -9.21 35.05 2.73
N LEU A 637 -9.29 33.95 3.47
CA LEU A 637 -10.01 32.76 3.04
C LEU A 637 -11.53 33.03 2.97
N ALA A 638 -12.11 33.58 4.04
CA ALA A 638 -13.53 33.91 4.07
C ALA A 638 -13.91 34.92 3.00
N GLY A 639 -13.13 36.01 2.84
CA GLY A 639 -13.37 37.00 1.80
C GLY A 639 -13.33 36.41 0.40
N SER A 640 -12.39 35.49 0.14
CA SER A 640 -12.30 34.80 -1.17
C SER A 640 -13.47 33.86 -1.43
N ILE A 641 -14.05 33.25 -0.38
CA ILE A 641 -15.23 32.39 -0.50
C ILE A 641 -16.48 33.25 -0.74
N ASN A 642 -16.63 34.36 0.00
CA ASN A 642 -17.78 35.27 -0.11
C ASN A 642 -17.89 35.94 -1.50
N GLU A 643 -16.79 36.04 -2.24
CA GLU A 643 -16.78 36.56 -3.63
C GLU A 643 -17.28 35.53 -4.67
N LEU A 644 -17.47 34.26 -4.28
CA LEU A 644 -17.87 33.20 -5.20
C LEU A 644 -19.39 33.16 -5.42
N PRO A 645 -19.85 32.58 -6.55
CA PRO A 645 -21.28 32.45 -6.82
C PRO A 645 -22.01 31.61 -5.78
N THR A 646 -23.28 31.93 -5.54
CA THR A 646 -24.19 31.23 -4.61
C THR A 646 -25.32 30.50 -5.36
N ASN A 647 -25.01 29.91 -6.52
CA ASN A 647 -25.94 29.08 -7.28
C ASN A 647 -25.53 27.60 -7.18
N PRO A 648 -26.16 26.79 -6.31
CA PRO A 648 -25.75 25.41 -6.09
C PRO A 648 -25.85 24.51 -7.34
N SER A 649 -26.49 24.96 -8.43
CA SER A 649 -26.56 24.21 -9.68
C SER A 649 -25.28 24.28 -10.54
N ILE A 650 -24.28 25.09 -10.16
CA ILE A 650 -23.03 25.24 -10.92
C ILE A 650 -21.82 24.79 -10.10
N PRO A 651 -20.79 24.19 -10.72
CA PRO A 651 -19.57 23.76 -10.01
C PRO A 651 -18.87 24.87 -9.23
N ASP A 652 -18.99 26.13 -9.69
CA ASP A 652 -18.34 27.27 -9.04
C ASP A 652 -18.93 27.68 -7.69
N SER A 653 -20.07 27.10 -7.31
CA SER A 653 -20.70 27.31 -5.99
C SER A 653 -20.31 26.25 -4.95
N TYR A 654 -19.22 25.54 -5.20
CA TYR A 654 -18.65 24.53 -4.32
C TYR A 654 -17.17 24.82 -4.07
N THR A 655 -16.80 24.90 -2.79
CA THR A 655 -15.41 25.08 -2.34
C THR A 655 -14.99 23.94 -1.43
N PHE A 656 -14.06 23.13 -1.94
CA PHE A 656 -13.22 22.29 -1.11
C PHE A 656 -11.97 23.09 -0.68
N VAL A 657 -11.79 23.27 0.62
CA VAL A 657 -10.58 23.84 1.23
C VAL A 657 -9.74 22.73 1.85
N THR A 658 -8.48 22.62 1.42
CA THR A 658 -7.48 21.82 2.15
C THR A 658 -6.91 22.64 3.30
N VAL A 659 -6.91 22.07 4.50
CA VAL A 659 -6.40 22.71 5.71
C VAL A 659 -5.03 22.14 6.01
N HIS A 660 -3.98 22.93 5.82
CA HIS A 660 -2.61 22.49 6.04
C HIS A 660 -2.34 22.30 7.53
N ALA A 661 -2.29 21.03 7.96
CA ALA A 661 -2.24 20.64 9.37
C ALA A 661 -1.11 21.32 10.14
N TRP A 662 0.06 21.51 9.52
CA TRP A 662 1.22 22.06 10.22
C TRP A 662 1.12 23.56 10.54
N SER A 663 0.31 24.34 9.80
CA SER A 663 0.13 25.78 10.07
C SER A 663 -1.28 26.22 10.42
N ARG A 664 -2.29 25.35 10.29
CA ARG A 664 -3.69 25.65 10.64
C ARG A 664 -4.30 24.63 11.58
N GLY A 665 -5.28 25.07 12.36
CA GLY A 665 -6.06 24.20 13.26
C GLY A 665 -7.53 24.60 13.34
N MET A 666 -8.25 23.99 14.30
CA MET A 666 -9.68 24.18 14.48
C MET A 666 -10.09 25.63 14.75
N ASP A 667 -9.28 26.37 15.51
CA ASP A 667 -9.54 27.78 15.80
C ASP A 667 -9.49 28.66 14.55
N ASP A 668 -8.58 28.38 13.62
CA ASP A 668 -8.46 29.10 12.35
C ASP A 668 -9.68 28.86 11.45
N ILE A 669 -10.13 27.60 11.36
CA ILE A 669 -11.33 27.21 10.62
C ILE A 669 -12.53 27.94 11.22
N ARG A 670 -12.72 27.85 12.53
CA ARG A 670 -13.81 28.53 13.24
C ARG A 670 -13.81 30.05 13.00
N ASN A 671 -12.64 30.68 13.04
CA ASN A 671 -12.50 32.11 12.80
C ASN A 671 -12.81 32.51 11.36
N THR A 672 -12.63 31.58 10.41
CA THR A 672 -13.02 31.72 9.00
C THR A 672 -14.54 31.64 8.89
N ILE A 673 -15.16 30.61 9.49
CA ILE A 673 -16.60 30.38 9.45
C ILE A 673 -17.38 31.59 9.97
N LYS A 674 -16.91 32.21 11.06
CA LYS A 674 -17.51 33.43 11.63
C LYS A 674 -17.52 34.66 10.70
N LYS A 675 -16.77 34.61 9.60
CA LYS A 675 -16.63 35.70 8.62
C LYS A 675 -17.26 35.35 7.27
N LEU A 676 -17.79 34.14 7.11
CA LEU A 676 -18.52 33.77 5.92
C LEU A 676 -19.86 34.51 5.87
N ASP A 677 -20.30 34.85 4.66
CA ASP A 677 -21.59 35.50 4.45
C ASP A 677 -22.76 34.55 4.75
N SER A 678 -23.95 35.11 4.99
CA SER A 678 -25.12 34.34 5.41
C SER A 678 -25.66 33.37 4.35
N ASP A 679 -25.19 33.45 3.12
CA ASP A 679 -25.48 32.57 1.99
C ASP A 679 -24.38 31.51 1.76
N VAL A 680 -23.41 31.38 2.67
CA VAL A 680 -22.44 30.29 2.65
C VAL A 680 -22.86 29.19 3.64
N ARG A 681 -22.75 27.93 3.23
CA ARG A 681 -23.07 26.74 4.03
C ARG A 681 -21.83 25.87 4.20
N VAL A 682 -21.40 25.68 5.44
CA VAL A 682 -20.33 24.73 5.76
C VAL A 682 -20.96 23.37 5.99
N VAL A 683 -20.49 22.36 5.25
CA VAL A 683 -20.98 20.98 5.29
C VAL A 683 -19.81 20.01 5.38
N ASN A 684 -20.07 18.81 5.89
CA ASN A 684 -19.06 17.75 5.88
C ASN A 684 -18.79 17.23 4.46
N ALA A 685 -17.70 16.49 4.27
CA ALA A 685 -17.25 16.03 2.97
C ALA A 685 -18.22 15.06 2.27
N GLU A 686 -18.96 14.21 3.00
CA GLU A 686 -19.92 13.28 2.40
C GLU A 686 -21.15 14.04 1.88
N ASP A 687 -21.72 14.93 2.71
CA ASP A 687 -22.82 15.81 2.31
C ASP A 687 -22.43 16.72 1.15
N PHE A 688 -21.20 17.24 1.16
CA PHE A 688 -20.67 18.07 0.07
C PHE A 688 -20.70 17.32 -1.27
N ILE A 689 -20.27 16.05 -1.29
CA ILE A 689 -20.32 15.21 -2.49
C ILE A 689 -21.76 14.90 -2.89
N GLU A 690 -22.65 14.57 -1.95
CA GLU A 690 -24.06 14.31 -2.27
C GLU A 690 -24.78 15.56 -2.80
N LEU A 691 -24.52 16.74 -2.25
CA LEU A 691 -25.06 18.01 -2.77
C LEU A 691 -24.63 18.27 -4.21
N ILE A 692 -23.37 18.00 -4.57
CA ILE A 692 -22.90 18.08 -5.96
C ILE A 692 -23.67 17.10 -6.85
N ARG A 693 -23.82 15.85 -6.41
CA ARG A 693 -24.58 14.80 -7.13
C ARG A 693 -26.05 15.17 -7.35
N LEU A 694 -26.64 15.92 -6.42
CA LEU A 694 -28.04 16.33 -6.48
C LEU A 694 -28.26 17.55 -7.36
N ASN A 695 -27.32 18.50 -7.36
CA ASN A 695 -27.56 19.84 -7.90
C ASN A 695 -26.84 20.11 -9.23
N VAL A 696 -25.73 19.43 -9.51
CA VAL A 696 -24.89 19.71 -10.68
C VAL A 696 -25.15 18.68 -11.79
N GLU A 697 -25.61 19.17 -12.95
CA GLU A 697 -25.82 18.37 -14.16
C GLU A 697 -24.49 17.86 -14.73
N HIS A 698 -24.43 16.58 -15.16
CA HIS A 698 -23.20 15.92 -15.59
C HIS A 698 -23.41 14.85 -16.67
#